data_AF-A0A7C1UF28-F1
#
_entry.id   AF-A0A7C1UF28-F1
#
_cell.length_a   1.000
_cell.length_b   1.000
_cell.length_c   1.000
_cell.angle_alpha   90.00
_cell.angle_beta   90.00
_cell.angle_gamma   90.00
#
_symmetry.space_group_name_H-M   'P 1'
#
loop_
_entity.id
_entity.type
_entity.pdbx_description
1 polymer ?
#
loop_
_entity_poly.entity_id
_entity_poly.type
_entity_poly.pdbx_seq_one_letter_code
_entity_poly.pdbx_strand_id
1 'polypeptide(L)'
;MIRRLGTTEGLISFILPGIFFSVAAFVIGYSMWPYFYYVKNETFIVLGGFALWRYGWQVVNYTRSTLYALRYYPKLRRVALGLAEEKKYPQHIYFIIPSYKEEPWVSIEAFQSIMSNLSTVPCSATLVVSTGSDRDDAVIAATYEAHPVKHKVELVLQRQCQGKRIAMGHALRAVARRYQDDLNSVTIFMDGDSYLEQHTLNRTLPFFAAFKDLGALTTNELAYIHTHSQWYKDWFNLKFGQRHVLFQSHALSNKVLTLTGRFSLFRTSIVVKEDFIRIIERDVITHWLHGKFKFLMGDDKSSWFYLLKHKWNMLYIPDVTCYSLESRDASFLTISVSLPYRWYGNTLRNNARALALGWRHVGLFIWIAILDQRLSMWTSLVGITGAIILSVSKSFIYLPFYMAWVFSVRVLQMFIIALRGHPVSMLTIPLMLYNQWVGAIIKIRAYFNLADQKWSKGGTEQSSAGDVVMIDHPWVRWMPRYLMFGSYSLFVFALLLTEGAISMPGPEFFYKGNKDAVIQARLFGVTPNDNVDDSLALQQIINRVPKNKSVLIQMPAGTIDLFHVLHLRSHVTLAGEGVDKTFVMAHMGRNEQAAITLHGNRGNRLTRLVRDIQATDRKIVLEETSRLAGGDLLLLRTPNDASFMKKIGSLVWNREYPYLRQIIVRVQGVTGGEVSLETTVGIALLADKTEVYKINPVAQVGLKDFSIEHVIEGVKPRSVWHVYENSYPEYAVDSISAKWASDCKIENIHILNSGRHPLAFDSVYGCRASGLTIKGAWNKGKKGNGYVKFSRSYHSLFKDSRVDHIRHIVLQWSSAFNTIKNIDTGVDINLHGGYTHDNIISNIRFNIPAQHPWKGVVRTPTNAVWAPPDGNNQVLIAD
;
A
#
# COMPACT_ATOMS: atom_id res chain seq x y z
N MET A 1 26.95 40.17 -5.53
CA MET A 1 27.30 38.81 -5.04
C MET A 1 26.16 38.34 -4.14
N ILE A 2 25.55 37.17 -4.38
CA ILE A 2 24.48 36.63 -3.51
C ILE A 2 25.12 36.34 -2.14
N ARG A 3 25.04 37.29 -1.22
CA ARG A 3 25.45 37.05 0.16
C ARG A 3 24.47 36.04 0.75
N ARG A 4 24.99 35.12 1.57
CA ARG A 4 24.15 34.47 2.58
C ARG A 4 23.62 35.61 3.45
N LEU A 5 22.42 36.06 3.16
CA LEU A 5 21.72 36.96 4.05
C LEU A 5 21.50 36.11 5.31
N GLY A 6 21.95 36.57 6.47
CA GLY A 6 21.95 35.79 7.70
C GLY A 6 20.56 35.21 8.06
N THR A 7 20.48 34.53 9.19
CA THR A 7 19.19 33.98 9.66
C THR A 7 18.08 35.04 9.69
N THR A 8 18.42 36.29 10.02
CA THR A 8 17.49 37.42 10.07
C THR A 8 16.83 37.68 8.72
N GLU A 9 17.62 37.83 7.67
CA GLU A 9 17.12 38.15 6.34
C GLU A 9 16.41 36.96 5.68
N GLY A 10 16.87 35.73 5.96
CA GLY A 10 16.14 34.52 5.62
C GLY A 10 14.73 34.54 6.20
N LEU A 11 14.59 34.85 7.50
CA LEU A 11 13.30 34.97 8.16
C LEU A 11 12.45 36.13 7.64
N ILE A 12 13.05 37.29 7.34
CA ILE A 12 12.33 38.42 6.72
C ILE A 12 11.75 38.00 5.36
N SER A 13 12.54 37.31 4.53
CA SER A 13 12.07 36.82 3.22
C SER A 13 10.93 35.80 3.31
N PHE A 14 10.76 35.14 4.47
CA PHE A 14 9.69 34.17 4.70
C PHE A 14 8.32 34.80 4.97
N ILE A 15 8.25 36.03 5.52
CA ILE A 15 7.00 36.61 6.03
C ILE A 15 5.91 36.63 4.95
N LEU A 16 6.16 37.28 3.82
CA LEU A 16 5.18 37.42 2.74
C LEU A 16 4.75 36.07 2.14
N PRO A 17 5.65 35.21 1.63
CA PRO A 17 5.25 33.92 1.07
C PRO A 17 4.64 32.99 2.12
N GLY A 18 5.14 33.03 3.36
CA GLY A 18 4.62 32.25 4.48
C GLY A 18 3.17 32.59 4.79
N ILE A 19 2.84 33.88 4.90
CA ILE A 19 1.46 34.35 5.11
C ILE A 19 0.59 33.94 3.91
N PHE A 20 1.03 34.24 2.69
CA PHE A 20 0.23 33.96 1.48
C PHE A 20 -0.18 32.49 1.38
N PHE A 21 0.77 31.56 1.49
CA PHE A 21 0.47 30.13 1.36
C PHE A 21 -0.27 29.57 2.57
N SER A 22 -0.09 30.14 3.76
CA SER A 22 -0.88 29.77 4.94
C SER A 22 -2.34 30.20 4.80
N VAL A 23 -2.58 31.42 4.33
CA VAL A 23 -3.94 31.91 4.03
C VAL A 23 -4.56 31.09 2.91
N ALA A 24 -3.82 30.80 1.84
CA ALA A 24 -4.32 29.92 0.77
C ALA A 24 -4.68 28.53 1.29
N ALA A 25 -3.84 27.91 2.12
CA ALA A 25 -4.13 26.62 2.74
C ALA A 25 -5.39 26.68 3.62
N PHE A 26 -5.51 27.74 4.43
CA PHE A 26 -6.66 27.96 5.30
C PHE A 26 -7.95 28.18 4.50
N VAL A 27 -7.95 29.04 3.48
CA VAL A 27 -9.12 29.31 2.63
C VAL A 27 -9.57 28.05 1.90
N ILE A 28 -8.64 27.28 1.32
CA ILE A 28 -8.95 26.01 0.68
C ILE A 28 -9.53 25.03 1.72
N GLY A 29 -8.87 24.86 2.86
CA GLY A 29 -9.35 23.97 3.93
C GLY A 29 -10.74 24.35 4.46
N TYR A 30 -10.97 25.64 4.71
CA TYR A 30 -12.23 26.18 5.21
C TYR A 30 -13.35 26.04 4.18
N SER A 31 -13.09 26.34 2.90
CA SER A 31 -14.08 26.13 1.84
C SER A 31 -14.49 24.66 1.68
N MET A 32 -13.60 23.72 2.03
CA MET A 32 -13.87 22.29 2.01
C MET A 32 -14.51 21.77 3.29
N TRP A 33 -14.57 22.55 4.39
CA TRP A 33 -15.12 22.15 5.69
C TRP A 33 -16.51 21.49 5.60
N PRO A 34 -17.48 22.05 4.85
CA PRO A 34 -18.82 21.46 4.74
C PRO A 34 -18.82 20.07 4.07
N TYR A 35 -17.75 19.71 3.38
CA TYR A 35 -17.64 18.51 2.55
C TYR A 35 -16.79 17.41 3.19
N PHE A 36 -16.28 17.59 4.41
CA PHE A 36 -15.44 16.60 5.09
C PHE A 36 -16.13 15.25 5.30
N TYR A 37 -17.46 15.21 5.41
CA TYR A 37 -18.21 13.96 5.55
C TYR A 37 -18.10 13.02 4.33
N TYR A 38 -17.72 13.54 3.15
CA TYR A 38 -17.47 12.72 1.96
C TYR A 38 -16.10 12.01 1.98
N VAL A 39 -15.23 12.37 2.92
CA VAL A 39 -13.89 11.79 3.07
C VAL A 39 -14.01 10.55 3.96
N LYS A 40 -13.83 9.35 3.40
CA LYS A 40 -13.96 8.07 4.14
C LYS A 40 -12.66 7.70 4.87
N ASN A 41 -12.79 6.99 6.01
CA ASN A 41 -11.68 6.62 6.90
C ASN A 41 -10.67 5.63 6.28
N GLU A 42 -11.10 4.77 5.35
CA GLU A 42 -10.26 3.72 4.74
C GLU A 42 -9.08 4.30 3.93
N THR A 43 -9.31 5.44 3.28
CA THR A 43 -8.32 6.22 2.52
C THR A 43 -7.14 6.71 3.36
N PHE A 44 -7.35 6.90 4.67
CA PHE A 44 -6.32 7.48 5.57
C PHE A 44 -5.23 6.49 5.97
N ILE A 45 -5.44 5.18 5.89
CA ILE A 45 -4.48 4.20 6.46
C ILE A 45 -3.24 4.06 5.58
N VAL A 46 -3.40 3.89 4.25
CA VAL A 46 -2.26 3.66 3.35
C VAL A 46 -1.53 4.95 3.03
N LEU A 47 -2.25 6.03 2.67
CA LEU A 47 -1.66 7.36 2.51
C LEU A 47 -1.06 7.86 3.84
N GLY A 48 -1.70 7.55 4.96
CA GLY A 48 -1.18 7.82 6.31
C GLY A 48 0.15 7.12 6.58
N GLY A 49 0.30 5.85 6.17
CA GLY A 49 1.57 5.12 6.29
C GLY A 49 2.71 5.76 5.49
N PHE A 50 2.48 6.09 4.21
CA PHE A 50 3.49 6.78 3.38
C PHE A 50 3.77 8.19 3.87
N ALA A 51 2.75 8.92 4.31
CA ALA A 51 2.89 10.23 4.92
C ALA A 51 3.75 10.14 6.20
N LEU A 52 3.46 9.18 7.09
CA LEU A 52 4.21 8.95 8.32
C LEU A 52 5.68 8.64 8.02
N TRP A 53 5.98 7.79 7.04
CA TRP A 53 7.37 7.55 6.61
C TRP A 53 8.03 8.84 6.10
N ARG A 54 7.38 9.55 5.17
CA ARG A 54 7.98 10.73 4.51
C ARG A 54 8.21 11.89 5.47
N TYR A 55 7.19 12.22 6.26
CA TYR A 55 7.26 13.31 7.21
C TYR A 55 8.08 12.91 8.44
N GLY A 56 8.01 11.66 8.89
CA GLY A 56 8.91 11.12 9.92
C GLY A 56 10.38 11.21 9.49
N TRP A 57 10.71 10.75 8.28
CA TRP A 57 12.07 10.86 7.74
C TRP A 57 12.54 12.31 7.62
N GLN A 58 11.64 13.21 7.22
CA GLN A 58 11.93 14.64 7.16
C GLN A 58 12.19 15.25 8.54
N VAL A 59 11.34 14.97 9.53
CA VAL A 59 11.52 15.41 10.93
C VAL A 59 12.85 14.88 11.48
N VAL A 60 13.18 13.61 11.25
CA VAL A 60 14.48 13.04 11.64
C VAL A 60 15.64 13.85 11.04
N ASN A 61 15.58 14.16 9.75
CA ASN A 61 16.63 14.95 9.10
C ASN A 61 16.73 16.39 9.65
N TYR A 62 15.59 17.03 9.91
CA TYR A 62 15.56 18.39 10.47
C TYR A 62 16.10 18.44 11.90
N THR A 63 15.72 17.48 12.74
CA THR A 63 16.24 17.35 14.11
C THR A 63 17.75 17.12 14.08
N ARG A 64 18.23 16.19 13.25
CA ARG A 64 19.66 15.88 13.12
C ARG A 64 20.47 17.06 12.58
N SER A 65 19.95 17.77 11.57
CA SER A 65 20.54 19.01 11.06
C SER A 65 20.66 20.06 12.17
N THR A 66 19.61 20.22 12.99
CA THR A 66 19.61 21.16 14.13
C THR A 66 20.65 20.79 15.18
N LEU A 67 20.70 19.51 15.57
CA LEU A 67 21.69 19.01 16.52
C LEU A 67 23.11 19.19 16.01
N TYR A 68 23.34 18.94 14.71
CA TYR A 68 24.63 19.15 14.09
C TYR A 68 25.03 20.63 14.13
N ALA A 69 24.15 21.52 13.67
CA ALA A 69 24.42 22.95 13.58
C ALA A 69 24.65 23.61 14.96
N LEU A 70 23.83 23.27 15.96
CA LEU A 70 23.84 23.95 17.27
C LEU A 70 24.81 23.33 18.28
N ARG A 71 25.10 22.02 18.18
CA ARG A 71 25.87 21.32 19.22
C ARG A 71 27.11 20.62 18.68
N TYR A 72 26.94 19.75 17.68
CA TYR A 72 28.04 18.87 17.25
C TYR A 72 29.12 19.64 16.48
N TYR A 73 28.76 20.40 15.45
CA TYR A 73 29.70 21.18 14.66
C TYR A 73 30.45 22.23 15.48
N PRO A 74 29.81 23.05 16.35
CA PRO A 74 30.53 24.00 17.20
C PRO A 74 31.56 23.34 18.13
N LYS A 75 31.32 22.10 18.57
CA LYS A 75 32.30 21.32 19.34
C LYS A 75 33.50 20.94 18.47
N LEU A 76 33.25 20.35 17.29
CA LEU A 76 34.32 19.98 16.35
C LEU A 76 35.16 21.19 15.92
N ARG A 77 34.50 22.31 15.61
CA ARG A 77 35.14 23.57 15.24
C ARG A 77 36.04 24.11 16.34
N ARG A 78 35.58 24.09 17.61
CA ARG A 78 36.41 24.51 18.75
C ARG A 78 37.66 23.66 18.92
N VAL A 79 37.53 22.34 18.74
CA VAL A 79 38.68 21.42 18.81
C VAL A 79 39.66 21.68 17.67
N ALA A 80 39.17 21.77 16.43
CA ALA A 80 40.03 21.98 15.26
C ALA A 80 40.73 23.34 15.26
N LEU A 81 40.01 24.42 15.56
CA LEU A 81 40.57 25.77 15.57
C LEU A 81 41.33 26.11 16.86
N GLY A 82 41.15 25.33 17.93
CA GLY A 82 41.84 25.50 19.21
C GLY A 82 43.21 24.81 19.29
N LEU A 83 43.65 24.12 18.23
CA LEU A 83 45.02 23.59 18.15
C LEU A 83 46.04 24.74 18.24
N ALA A 84 47.27 24.45 18.71
CA ALA A 84 48.37 25.40 18.63
C ALA A 84 48.68 25.76 17.17
N GLU A 85 49.04 27.01 16.89
CA GLU A 85 49.20 27.54 15.52
C GLU A 85 50.15 26.69 14.66
N GLU A 86 51.26 26.26 15.24
CA GLU A 86 52.28 25.38 14.62
C GLU A 86 51.73 24.00 14.20
N LYS A 87 50.64 23.55 14.81
CA LYS A 87 50.03 22.23 14.58
C LYS A 87 48.74 22.29 13.75
N LYS A 88 48.22 23.49 13.45
CA LYS A 88 46.96 23.67 12.72
C LYS A 88 47.08 23.32 11.25
N TYR A 89 48.24 23.54 10.66
CA TYR A 89 48.41 23.56 9.22
C TYR A 89 49.44 22.51 8.78
N PRO A 90 49.18 21.77 7.69
CA PRO A 90 50.21 20.95 7.05
C PRO A 90 51.29 21.84 6.43
N GLN A 91 52.46 21.26 6.16
CA GLN A 91 53.57 22.01 5.52
C GLN A 91 53.26 22.32 4.06
N HIS A 92 52.62 21.37 3.37
CA HIS A 92 52.31 21.45 1.95
C HIS A 92 50.91 20.92 1.67
N ILE A 93 50.21 21.52 0.70
CA ILE A 93 48.88 21.10 0.22
C ILE A 93 48.83 21.05 -1.30
N TYR A 94 47.89 20.31 -1.85
CA TYR A 94 47.75 20.16 -3.30
C TYR A 94 46.37 20.60 -3.76
N PHE A 95 46.27 21.22 -4.91
CA PHE A 95 44.99 21.42 -5.60
C PHE A 95 44.97 20.62 -6.90
N ILE A 96 43.82 20.02 -7.18
CA ILE A 96 43.52 19.38 -8.46
C ILE A 96 42.34 20.14 -9.07
N ILE A 97 42.62 20.85 -10.16
CA ILE A 97 41.70 21.81 -10.75
C ILE A 97 41.42 21.44 -12.21
N PRO A 98 40.38 20.65 -12.51
CA PRO A 98 39.91 20.50 -13.87
C PRO A 98 39.23 21.80 -14.35
N SER A 99 39.76 22.38 -15.42
CA SER A 99 39.23 23.57 -16.09
C SER A 99 39.06 23.30 -17.58
N TYR A 100 37.86 23.57 -18.12
CA TYR A 100 37.58 23.33 -19.54
C TYR A 100 36.78 24.46 -20.15
N LYS A 101 37.47 25.30 -20.94
CA LYS A 101 36.90 26.40 -21.71
C LYS A 101 36.02 27.30 -20.82
N GLU A 102 36.58 27.72 -19.69
CA GLU A 102 35.90 28.66 -18.79
C GLU A 102 35.98 30.08 -19.38
N GLU A 103 35.04 30.94 -19.02
CA GLU A 103 35.15 32.36 -19.37
C GLU A 103 36.34 33.00 -18.63
N PRO A 104 37.08 33.94 -19.24
CA PRO A 104 38.28 34.49 -18.62
C PRO A 104 38.07 35.04 -17.21
N TRP A 105 36.96 35.77 -16.98
CA TRP A 105 36.65 36.34 -15.67
C TRP A 105 36.38 35.26 -14.61
N VAL A 106 35.79 34.12 -15.00
CA VAL A 106 35.55 32.98 -14.09
C VAL A 106 36.87 32.40 -13.62
N SER A 107 37.79 32.14 -14.56
CA SER A 107 39.13 31.65 -14.24
C SER A 107 39.91 32.65 -13.37
N ILE A 108 39.86 33.94 -13.70
CA ILE A 108 40.54 34.99 -12.90
C ILE A 108 40.03 34.96 -11.46
N GLU A 109 38.72 35.05 -11.24
CA GLU A 109 38.12 35.07 -9.90
C GLU A 109 38.40 33.77 -9.12
N ALA A 110 38.28 32.62 -9.77
CA ALA A 110 38.56 31.32 -9.15
C ALA A 110 40.00 31.25 -8.64
N PHE A 111 40.98 31.55 -9.49
CA PHE A 111 42.40 31.48 -9.14
C PHE A 111 42.82 32.57 -8.15
N GLN A 112 42.31 33.80 -8.30
CA GLN A 112 42.54 34.86 -7.31
C GLN A 112 42.02 34.45 -5.92
N SER A 113 40.85 33.80 -5.85
CA SER A 113 40.28 33.35 -4.57
C SER A 113 41.13 32.26 -3.90
N ILE A 114 41.72 31.35 -4.69
CA ILE A 114 42.65 30.32 -4.20
C ILE A 114 43.93 30.97 -3.65
N MET A 115 44.55 31.84 -4.45
CA MET A 115 45.81 32.50 -4.08
C MET A 115 45.65 33.43 -2.87
N SER A 116 44.51 34.12 -2.78
CA SER A 116 44.14 34.94 -1.62
C SER A 116 43.96 34.09 -0.35
N ASN A 117 43.30 32.93 -0.46
CA ASN A 117 43.18 32.01 0.67
C ASN A 117 44.51 31.37 1.06
N LEU A 118 45.37 31.10 0.08
CA LEU A 118 46.72 30.63 0.36
C LEU A 118 47.45 31.70 1.17
N SER A 119 47.37 32.98 0.81
CA SER A 119 48.03 34.09 1.52
C SER A 119 47.83 34.07 3.04
N THR A 120 46.68 33.59 3.52
CA THR A 120 46.29 33.61 4.93
C THR A 120 46.70 32.36 5.72
N VAL A 121 47.35 31.38 5.09
CA VAL A 121 47.88 30.17 5.75
C VAL A 121 49.39 30.00 5.48
N PRO A 122 50.14 29.36 6.41
CA PRO A 122 51.58 29.15 6.25
C PRO A 122 51.93 28.06 5.24
N CYS A 123 50.95 27.28 4.75
CA CYS A 123 51.17 26.19 3.82
C CYS A 123 51.80 26.67 2.50
N SER A 124 52.77 25.91 2.00
CA SER A 124 53.12 25.90 0.58
C SER A 124 52.10 25.07 -0.21
N ALA A 125 51.98 25.29 -1.52
CA ALA A 125 51.00 24.55 -2.32
C ALA A 125 51.46 24.22 -3.74
N THR A 126 50.98 23.11 -4.29
CA THR A 126 51.06 22.83 -5.74
C THR A 126 49.66 22.83 -6.35
N LEU A 127 49.45 23.68 -7.36
CA LEU A 127 48.22 23.74 -8.15
C LEU A 127 48.39 22.92 -9.43
N VAL A 128 47.82 21.72 -9.46
CA VAL A 128 47.78 20.90 -10.67
C VAL A 128 46.50 21.20 -11.44
N VAL A 129 46.64 22.01 -12.49
CA VAL A 129 45.52 22.50 -13.28
C VAL A 129 45.42 21.73 -14.58
N SER A 130 44.33 20.99 -14.74
CA SER A 130 44.05 20.25 -15.97
C SER A 130 43.24 21.11 -16.93
N THR A 131 43.89 21.74 -17.91
CA THR A 131 43.28 22.72 -18.82
C THR A 131 42.87 22.13 -20.15
N GLY A 132 41.77 22.64 -20.71
CA GLY A 132 41.22 22.21 -21.99
C GLY A 132 41.64 23.02 -23.21
N SER A 133 42.28 24.18 -23.03
CA SER A 133 42.62 25.09 -24.12
C SER A 133 43.83 25.98 -23.80
N ASP A 134 44.52 26.46 -24.83
CA ASP A 134 45.67 27.39 -24.69
C ASP A 134 45.22 28.73 -24.08
N ARG A 135 43.98 29.11 -24.33
CA ARG A 135 43.38 30.32 -23.74
C ARG A 135 43.24 30.18 -22.23
N ASP A 136 42.79 29.02 -21.74
CA ASP A 136 42.71 28.77 -20.30
C ASP A 136 44.11 28.84 -19.67
N ASP A 137 45.13 28.24 -20.31
CA ASP A 137 46.52 28.30 -19.84
C ASP A 137 47.04 29.74 -19.72
N ALA A 138 46.84 30.55 -20.77
CA ALA A 138 47.30 31.93 -20.79
C ALA A 138 46.66 32.78 -19.67
N VAL A 139 45.33 32.65 -19.49
CA VAL A 139 44.60 33.42 -18.46
C VAL A 139 45.02 33.00 -17.05
N ILE A 140 45.17 31.70 -16.81
CA ILE A 140 45.56 31.16 -15.51
C ILE A 140 47.00 31.53 -15.18
N ALA A 141 47.92 31.38 -16.13
CA ALA A 141 49.32 31.77 -15.96
C ALA A 141 49.46 33.27 -15.67
N ALA A 142 48.75 34.14 -16.41
CA ALA A 142 48.77 35.57 -16.16
C ALA A 142 48.22 35.94 -14.78
N THR A 143 47.13 35.28 -14.34
CA THR A 143 46.55 35.50 -13.01
C THR A 143 47.50 35.06 -11.90
N TYR A 144 48.16 33.91 -12.08
CA TYR A 144 49.17 33.40 -11.16
C TYR A 144 50.39 34.32 -11.06
N GLU A 145 50.94 34.76 -12.19
CA GLU A 145 52.13 35.62 -12.23
C GLU A 145 51.90 36.99 -11.60
N ALA A 146 50.68 37.51 -11.70
CA ALA A 146 50.28 38.78 -11.12
C ALA A 146 50.07 38.73 -9.59
N HIS A 147 49.88 37.54 -9.00
CA HIS A 147 49.54 37.44 -7.59
C HIS A 147 50.81 37.43 -6.68
N PRO A 148 50.89 38.27 -5.62
CA PRO A 148 52.10 38.38 -4.77
C PRO A 148 52.56 37.07 -4.10
N VAL A 149 51.64 36.15 -3.90
CA VAL A 149 51.81 34.88 -3.19
C VAL A 149 52.41 33.77 -4.06
N LYS A 150 52.66 34.00 -5.35
CA LYS A 150 53.21 32.99 -6.26
C LYS A 150 54.47 32.28 -5.75
N HIS A 151 55.32 32.97 -4.97
CA HIS A 151 56.55 32.41 -4.42
C HIS A 151 56.36 31.19 -3.50
N LYS A 152 55.14 30.94 -2.97
CA LYS A 152 54.84 29.74 -2.15
C LYS A 152 54.03 28.67 -2.89
N VAL A 153 53.74 28.91 -4.17
CA VAL A 153 52.82 28.11 -4.96
C VAL A 153 53.50 27.62 -6.22
N GLU A 154 53.53 26.31 -6.45
CA GLU A 154 53.95 25.72 -7.72
C GLU A 154 52.72 25.60 -8.63
N LEU A 155 52.73 26.25 -9.80
CA LEU A 155 51.71 26.04 -10.83
C LEU A 155 52.14 24.95 -11.81
N VAL A 156 51.33 23.91 -11.94
CA VAL A 156 51.52 22.82 -12.90
C VAL A 156 50.35 22.81 -13.88
N LEU A 157 50.58 23.31 -15.10
CA LEU A 157 49.61 23.23 -16.18
C LEU A 157 49.71 21.87 -16.88
N GLN A 158 48.60 21.14 -16.92
CA GLN A 158 48.49 19.82 -17.51
C GLN A 158 47.42 19.86 -18.60
N ARG A 159 47.83 19.85 -19.87
CA ARG A 159 46.87 19.78 -20.98
C ARG A 159 46.08 18.46 -20.94
N GLN A 160 44.76 18.53 -21.03
CA GLN A 160 43.89 17.36 -21.11
C GLN A 160 43.18 17.25 -22.47
N CYS A 161 43.20 16.05 -23.04
CA CYS A 161 42.55 15.73 -24.32
C CYS A 161 41.59 14.54 -24.26
N GLN A 162 41.57 13.78 -23.15
CA GLN A 162 40.80 12.53 -23.01
C GLN A 162 39.68 12.62 -21.95
N GLY A 163 39.30 13.83 -21.55
CA GLY A 163 38.18 14.08 -20.64
C GLY A 163 38.56 14.16 -19.16
N LYS A 164 37.60 14.64 -18.34
CA LYS A 164 37.81 15.04 -16.94
C LYS A 164 38.46 13.95 -16.08
N ARG A 165 37.97 12.70 -16.16
CA ARG A 165 38.39 11.62 -15.26
C ARG A 165 39.85 11.20 -15.46
N ILE A 166 40.29 11.10 -16.72
CA ILE A 166 41.69 10.78 -17.06
C ILE A 166 42.60 11.94 -16.65
N ALA A 167 42.17 13.18 -16.91
CA ALA A 167 42.90 14.37 -16.49
C ALA A 167 43.14 14.41 -14.98
N MET A 168 42.11 14.11 -14.19
CA MET A 168 42.22 14.00 -12.73
C MET A 168 43.12 12.83 -12.30
N GLY A 169 43.09 11.68 -12.99
CA GLY A 169 43.99 10.56 -12.73
C GLY A 169 45.46 10.92 -12.96
N HIS A 170 45.77 11.64 -14.04
CA HIS A 170 47.11 12.18 -14.28
C HIS A 170 47.52 13.21 -13.24
N ALA A 171 46.61 14.10 -12.86
CA ALA A 171 46.86 15.11 -11.83
C ALA A 171 47.16 14.45 -10.47
N LEU A 172 46.42 13.41 -10.10
CA LEU A 172 46.67 12.63 -8.89
C LEU A 172 48.03 11.92 -8.91
N ARG A 173 48.48 11.43 -10.07
CA ARG A 173 49.85 10.88 -10.20
C ARG A 173 50.92 11.97 -10.08
N ALA A 174 50.65 13.18 -10.56
CA ALA A 174 51.53 14.32 -10.36
C ALA A 174 51.64 14.71 -8.89
N VAL A 175 50.53 14.64 -8.14
CA VAL A 175 50.51 14.79 -6.68
C VAL A 175 51.25 13.64 -6.00
N ALA A 176 51.00 12.38 -6.38
CA ALA A 176 51.65 11.22 -5.77
C ALA A 176 53.19 11.26 -5.88
N ARG A 177 53.73 11.76 -7.00
CA ARG A 177 55.17 11.96 -7.19
C ARG A 177 55.77 13.08 -6.34
N ARG A 178 54.95 14.04 -5.90
CA ARG A 178 55.37 15.19 -5.09
C ARG A 178 55.11 14.99 -3.60
N TYR A 179 54.31 14.00 -3.23
CA TYR A 179 53.90 13.77 -1.86
C TYR A 179 55.07 13.25 -1.02
N GLN A 180 55.36 13.93 0.09
CA GLN A 180 56.47 13.61 1.01
C GLN A 180 55.97 12.97 2.32
N ASP A 181 54.93 12.14 2.25
CA ASP A 181 54.37 11.39 3.39
C ASP A 181 53.93 12.23 4.63
N ASP A 182 53.68 13.53 4.47
CA ASP A 182 53.04 14.36 5.51
C ASP A 182 51.59 13.87 5.75
N LEU A 183 51.35 13.28 6.92
CA LEU A 183 50.06 12.71 7.29
C LEU A 183 48.92 13.75 7.36
N ASN A 184 49.24 15.02 7.61
CA ASN A 184 48.26 16.11 7.68
C ASN A 184 48.06 16.80 6.34
N SER A 185 48.89 16.52 5.32
CA SER A 185 48.75 17.07 3.98
C SER A 185 47.37 16.78 3.41
N VAL A 186 46.86 17.77 2.68
CA VAL A 186 45.52 17.75 2.08
C VAL A 186 45.61 17.99 0.59
N THR A 187 44.85 17.21 -0.17
CA THR A 187 44.60 17.43 -1.59
C THR A 187 43.17 17.93 -1.79
N ILE A 188 43.04 19.13 -2.33
CA ILE A 188 41.79 19.82 -2.60
C ILE A 188 41.35 19.52 -4.03
N PHE A 189 40.11 19.05 -4.17
CA PHE A 189 39.45 18.81 -5.45
C PHE A 189 38.49 19.96 -5.68
N MET A 190 38.71 20.71 -6.77
CA MET A 190 37.99 21.96 -7.02
C MET A 190 37.80 22.20 -8.52
N ASP A 191 36.56 22.37 -8.98
CA ASP A 191 36.29 22.74 -10.37
C ASP A 191 36.78 24.17 -10.66
N GLY A 192 37.24 24.44 -11.89
CA GLY A 192 37.79 25.74 -12.31
C GLY A 192 36.79 26.91 -12.32
N ASP A 193 35.51 26.65 -12.05
CA ASP A 193 34.43 27.65 -11.93
C ASP A 193 34.03 27.92 -10.46
N SER A 194 34.90 27.58 -9.51
CA SER A 194 34.63 27.68 -8.08
C SER A 194 35.39 28.84 -7.45
N TYR A 195 34.72 29.62 -6.60
CA TYR A 195 35.28 30.75 -5.86
C TYR A 195 35.24 30.46 -4.36
N LEU A 196 36.37 30.62 -3.69
CA LEU A 196 36.52 30.39 -2.26
C LEU A 196 36.30 31.69 -1.47
N GLU A 197 35.40 31.66 -0.49
CA GLU A 197 35.26 32.74 0.49
C GLU A 197 36.60 32.96 1.23
N GLN A 198 36.84 34.18 1.71
CA GLN A 198 38.05 34.47 2.49
C GLN A 198 38.16 33.57 3.73
N HIS A 199 39.39 33.19 4.08
CA HIS A 199 39.71 32.32 5.22
C HIS A 199 39.10 30.90 5.14
N THR A 200 38.67 30.46 3.96
CA THR A 200 38.20 29.08 3.72
C THR A 200 39.25 28.05 4.14
N LEU A 201 40.52 28.22 3.75
CA LEU A 201 41.59 27.29 4.14
C LEU A 201 41.87 27.33 5.64
N ASN A 202 41.89 28.52 6.26
CA ASN A 202 42.08 28.67 7.70
C ASN A 202 41.03 27.91 8.52
N ARG A 203 39.81 27.81 8.00
CA ARG A 203 38.67 27.21 8.68
C ARG A 203 38.45 25.73 8.36
N THR A 204 39.19 25.17 7.40
CA THR A 204 38.99 23.79 6.94
C THR A 204 40.21 22.90 7.17
N LEU A 205 41.43 23.37 6.90
CA LEU A 205 42.66 22.57 7.07
C LEU A 205 42.87 22.03 8.50
N PRO A 206 42.60 22.80 9.59
CA PRO A 206 42.85 22.32 10.95
C PRO A 206 42.06 21.06 11.35
N PHE A 207 40.97 20.75 10.65
CA PHE A 207 40.21 19.52 10.90
C PHE A 207 41.02 18.25 10.61
N PHE A 208 41.91 18.25 9.60
CA PHE A 208 42.73 17.08 9.28
C PHE A 208 43.86 16.83 10.28
N ALA A 209 44.34 17.91 10.91
CA ALA A 209 45.30 17.83 12.00
C ALA A 209 44.63 17.29 13.28
N ALA A 210 43.43 17.78 13.61
CA ALA A 210 42.67 17.40 14.80
C ALA A 210 42.08 15.98 14.74
N PHE A 211 41.59 15.54 13.58
CA PHE A 211 40.89 14.27 13.42
C PHE A 211 41.65 13.35 12.46
N LYS A 212 42.40 12.39 13.00
CA LYS A 212 43.24 11.47 12.20
C LYS A 212 42.45 10.48 11.35
N ASP A 213 41.23 10.17 11.77
CA ASP A 213 40.26 9.31 11.09
C ASP A 213 39.41 10.06 10.03
N LEU A 214 39.60 11.36 9.88
CA LEU A 214 38.98 12.16 8.83
C LEU A 214 39.66 11.88 7.50
N GLY A 215 38.91 11.32 6.54
CA GLY A 215 39.39 11.09 5.19
C GLY A 215 39.09 12.24 4.24
N ALA A 216 37.94 12.90 4.40
CA ALA A 216 37.58 14.07 3.60
C ALA A 216 36.59 15.00 4.30
N LEU A 217 36.51 16.24 3.83
CA LEU A 217 35.43 17.15 4.17
C LEU A 217 34.95 17.94 2.95
N THR A 218 33.74 18.45 3.03
CA THR A 218 33.14 19.33 2.02
C THR A 218 32.43 20.49 2.72
N THR A 219 32.19 21.58 2.00
CA THR A 219 31.68 22.84 2.57
C THR A 219 30.29 23.17 2.05
N ASN A 220 29.69 24.21 2.62
CA ASN A 220 28.48 24.78 2.03
C ASN A 220 28.78 25.32 0.62
N GLU A 221 27.74 25.35 -0.23
CA GLU A 221 27.89 25.96 -1.53
C GLU A 221 26.66 26.80 -1.88
N LEU A 222 26.94 27.84 -2.65
CA LEU A 222 25.96 28.70 -3.31
C LEU A 222 26.36 28.84 -4.78
N ALA A 223 25.43 29.25 -5.64
CA ALA A 223 25.76 29.61 -7.01
C ALA A 223 25.62 31.12 -7.19
N TYR A 224 26.62 31.72 -7.82
CA TYR A 224 26.48 33.02 -8.46
C TYR A 224 26.02 32.75 -9.90
N ILE A 225 24.79 33.14 -10.22
CA ILE A 225 24.18 32.85 -11.52
C ILE A 225 23.98 34.16 -12.27
N HIS A 226 24.75 34.34 -13.33
CA HIS A 226 24.69 35.52 -14.18
C HIS A 226 23.61 35.35 -15.27
N THR A 227 22.33 35.39 -14.86
CA THR A 227 21.15 35.26 -15.74
C THR A 227 20.09 36.29 -15.38
N HIS A 228 19.18 36.59 -16.31
CA HIS A 228 17.97 37.38 -16.04
C HIS A 228 16.81 36.54 -15.48
N SER A 229 16.86 35.20 -15.57
CA SER A 229 15.77 34.33 -15.12
C SER A 229 15.70 34.18 -13.60
N GLN A 230 14.66 34.74 -12.97
CA GLN A 230 14.42 34.58 -11.53
C GLN A 230 14.10 33.13 -11.15
N TRP A 231 13.36 32.40 -11.99
CA TRP A 231 13.06 30.98 -11.78
C TRP A 231 14.33 30.15 -11.64
N TYR A 232 15.32 30.44 -12.50
CA TYR A 232 16.58 29.72 -12.49
C TYR A 232 17.41 30.02 -11.24
N LYS A 233 17.47 31.29 -10.82
CA LYS A 233 18.13 31.72 -9.58
C LYS A 233 17.49 31.07 -8.34
N ASP A 234 16.18 31.18 -8.20
CA ASP A 234 15.43 30.68 -7.05
C ASP A 234 15.50 29.14 -6.97
N TRP A 235 15.48 28.46 -8.11
CA TRP A 235 15.60 27.00 -8.15
C TRP A 235 16.94 26.49 -7.62
N PHE A 236 18.04 27.11 -8.03
CA PHE A 236 19.36 26.77 -7.51
C PHE A 236 19.49 27.11 -6.03
N ASN A 237 19.06 28.30 -5.62
CA ASN A 237 19.05 28.70 -4.21
C ASN A 237 18.28 27.69 -3.34
N LEU A 238 17.09 27.27 -3.79
CA LEU A 238 16.30 26.24 -3.12
C LEU A 238 17.05 24.90 -3.02
N LYS A 239 17.66 24.43 -4.11
CA LYS A 239 18.45 23.18 -4.12
C LYS A 239 19.59 23.24 -3.11
N PHE A 240 20.32 24.35 -3.06
CA PHE A 240 21.42 24.55 -2.11
C PHE A 240 20.92 24.62 -0.66
N GLY A 241 19.81 25.31 -0.39
CA GLY A 241 19.20 25.36 0.94
C GLY A 241 18.72 23.99 1.44
N GLN A 242 18.05 23.22 0.58
CA GLN A 242 17.65 21.84 0.92
C GLN A 242 18.87 20.95 1.18
N ARG A 243 19.91 21.10 0.37
CA ARG A 243 21.15 20.34 0.51
C ARG A 243 21.91 20.69 1.78
N HIS A 244 21.97 21.97 2.16
CA HIS A 244 22.60 22.44 3.39
C HIS A 244 22.06 21.69 4.62
N VAL A 245 20.73 21.62 4.72
CA VAL A 245 20.04 20.89 5.78
C VAL A 245 20.38 19.40 5.76
N LEU A 246 20.30 18.76 4.59
CA LEU A 246 20.59 17.33 4.46
C LEU A 246 22.05 17.00 4.79
N PHE A 247 23.01 17.82 4.36
CA PHE A 247 24.42 17.58 4.64
C PHE A 247 24.74 17.68 6.13
N GLN A 248 24.15 18.64 6.85
CA GLN A 248 24.25 18.70 8.31
C GLN A 248 23.68 17.44 8.98
N SER A 249 22.50 16.98 8.53
CA SER A 249 21.88 15.75 9.04
C SER A 249 22.78 14.52 8.82
N HIS A 250 23.37 14.37 7.64
CA HIS A 250 24.28 13.26 7.34
C HIS A 250 25.55 13.35 8.18
N ALA A 251 26.17 14.53 8.25
CA ALA A 251 27.45 14.74 8.92
C ALA A 251 27.42 14.47 10.44
N LEU A 252 26.25 14.48 11.07
CA LEU A 252 26.08 14.01 12.44
C LEU A 252 26.45 12.52 12.62
N SER A 253 26.46 11.74 11.55
CA SER A 253 26.97 10.35 11.53
C SER A 253 28.45 10.25 11.13
N ASN A 254 29.20 11.36 11.09
CA ASN A 254 30.58 11.44 10.58
C ASN A 254 30.73 10.92 9.14
N LYS A 255 29.68 11.08 8.34
CA LYS A 255 29.60 10.67 6.94
C LYS A 255 28.77 11.69 6.17
N VAL A 256 28.98 11.77 4.86
CA VAL A 256 28.11 12.50 3.92
C VAL A 256 27.65 11.55 2.82
N LEU A 257 26.67 11.94 2.01
CA LEU A 257 26.22 11.15 0.85
C LEU A 257 26.89 11.55 -0.47
N THR A 258 27.71 12.59 -0.43
CA THR A 258 28.55 13.02 -1.53
C THR A 258 29.55 14.03 -1.01
N LEU A 259 30.75 13.99 -1.58
CA LEU A 259 31.66 15.11 -1.56
C LEU A 259 31.34 15.93 -2.80
N THR A 260 31.36 17.25 -2.71
CA THR A 260 30.97 18.08 -3.85
C THR A 260 32.16 18.29 -4.78
N GLY A 261 31.91 18.30 -6.10
CA GLY A 261 32.96 18.56 -7.09
C GLY A 261 33.50 19.99 -7.09
N ARG A 262 32.87 20.93 -6.36
CA ARG A 262 33.28 22.34 -6.35
C ARG A 262 34.39 22.60 -5.33
N PHE A 263 34.22 22.13 -4.11
CA PHE A 263 35.25 22.27 -3.08
C PHE A 263 35.16 21.15 -2.05
N SER A 264 36.06 20.18 -2.20
CA SER A 264 36.23 19.08 -1.24
C SER A 264 37.70 18.85 -0.95
N LEU A 265 38.01 18.62 0.32
CA LEU A 265 39.37 18.38 0.80
C LEU A 265 39.49 16.90 1.14
N PHE A 266 40.59 16.28 0.72
CA PHE A 266 40.90 14.88 1.00
C PHE A 266 42.27 14.77 1.66
N ARG A 267 42.43 13.84 2.59
CA ARG A 267 43.76 13.54 3.13
C ARG A 267 44.65 13.01 1.99
N THR A 268 45.83 13.62 1.80
CA THR A 268 46.68 13.31 0.64
C THR A 268 47.09 11.83 0.61
N SER A 269 47.41 11.24 1.76
CA SER A 269 47.76 9.81 1.89
C SER A 269 46.68 8.84 1.42
N ILE A 270 45.44 9.29 1.23
CA ILE A 270 44.36 8.49 0.64
C ILE A 270 44.39 8.60 -0.88
N VAL A 271 44.49 9.81 -1.42
CA VAL A 271 44.27 10.05 -2.85
C VAL A 271 45.47 9.69 -3.73
N VAL A 272 46.65 9.56 -3.13
CA VAL A 272 47.88 9.13 -3.81
C VAL A 272 47.98 7.61 -3.97
N LYS A 273 47.08 6.83 -3.35
CA LYS A 273 47.08 5.37 -3.49
C LYS A 273 46.63 4.97 -4.88
N GLU A 274 47.31 3.98 -5.47
CA GLU A 274 47.04 3.54 -6.84
C GLU A 274 45.59 3.06 -7.06
N ASP A 275 44.98 2.40 -6.06
CA ASP A 275 43.59 1.96 -6.13
C ASP A 275 42.60 3.14 -6.13
N PHE A 276 42.88 4.21 -5.37
CA PHE A 276 42.13 5.46 -5.43
C PHE A 276 42.30 6.13 -6.80
N ILE A 277 43.53 6.25 -7.30
CA ILE A 277 43.79 6.87 -8.61
C ILE A 277 43.03 6.14 -9.72
N ARG A 278 43.08 4.80 -9.72
CA ARG A 278 42.36 3.97 -10.71
C ARG A 278 40.85 4.13 -10.64
N ILE A 279 40.25 4.27 -9.45
CA ILE A 279 38.80 4.48 -9.34
C ILE A 279 38.39 5.84 -9.91
N ILE A 280 39.21 6.87 -9.75
CA ILE A 280 38.93 8.18 -10.35
C ILE A 280 39.09 8.11 -11.87
N GLU A 281 40.16 7.51 -12.36
CA GLU A 281 40.49 7.43 -13.79
C GLU A 281 39.53 6.55 -14.60
N ARG A 282 39.19 5.37 -14.07
CA ARG A 282 38.46 4.33 -14.82
C ARG A 282 37.52 3.52 -13.92
N ASP A 283 36.50 4.18 -13.38
CA ASP A 283 35.40 3.50 -12.68
C ASP A 283 34.49 2.78 -13.68
N VAL A 284 34.17 1.52 -13.40
CA VAL A 284 33.38 0.64 -14.26
C VAL A 284 32.35 -0.10 -13.42
N ILE A 285 31.13 -0.21 -13.93
CA ILE A 285 30.08 -1.04 -13.33
C ILE A 285 29.65 -2.12 -14.30
N THR A 286 29.48 -3.34 -13.76
CA THR A 286 28.76 -4.43 -14.41
C THR A 286 27.33 -4.44 -13.87
N HIS A 287 26.35 -4.28 -14.76
CA HIS A 287 24.94 -4.16 -14.43
C HIS A 287 24.12 -5.18 -15.22
N TRP A 288 23.23 -5.90 -14.54
CA TRP A 288 22.42 -6.98 -15.14
C TRP A 288 21.52 -6.52 -16.31
N LEU A 289 21.12 -5.24 -16.34
CA LEU A 289 20.29 -4.67 -17.41
C LEU A 289 21.09 -4.04 -18.55
N HIS A 290 22.30 -3.54 -18.26
CA HIS A 290 23.04 -2.65 -19.16
C HIS A 290 24.42 -3.21 -19.56
N GLY A 291 24.77 -4.41 -19.10
CA GLY A 291 26.10 -4.96 -19.29
C GLY A 291 27.17 -4.18 -18.53
N LYS A 292 28.37 -4.09 -19.09
CA LYS A 292 29.52 -3.45 -18.46
C LYS A 292 29.79 -2.09 -19.10
N PHE A 293 29.80 -1.02 -18.32
CA PHE A 293 30.03 0.33 -18.83
C PHE A 293 30.90 1.18 -17.90
N LYS A 294 31.70 2.06 -18.51
CA LYS A 294 32.57 3.02 -17.82
C LYS A 294 31.80 4.28 -17.42
N PHE A 295 32.17 4.88 -16.29
CA PHE A 295 31.65 6.19 -15.90
C PHE A 295 32.32 7.29 -16.71
N LEU A 296 31.50 8.11 -17.37
CA LEU A 296 31.94 9.34 -18.04
C LEU A 296 32.16 10.47 -17.03
N MET A 297 31.23 10.60 -16.08
CA MET A 297 31.20 11.66 -15.05
C MET A 297 30.96 11.05 -13.67
N GLY A 298 30.98 11.87 -12.61
CA GLY A 298 30.68 11.42 -11.25
C GLY A 298 31.92 10.97 -10.46
N ASP A 299 33.04 11.64 -10.69
CA ASP A 299 34.29 11.50 -9.93
C ASP A 299 34.06 11.74 -8.43
N ASP A 300 33.23 12.75 -8.10
CA ASP A 300 32.73 13.08 -6.77
C ASP A 300 32.05 11.92 -6.04
N LYS A 301 31.26 11.12 -6.76
CA LYS A 301 30.61 9.91 -6.22
C LYS A 301 31.57 8.74 -6.09
N SER A 302 32.57 8.67 -6.97
CA SER A 302 33.55 7.58 -7.00
C SER A 302 34.52 7.71 -5.82
N SER A 303 35.00 8.94 -5.56
CA SER A 303 35.81 9.27 -4.38
C SER A 303 35.04 9.06 -3.08
N TRP A 304 33.76 9.48 -3.03
CA TRP A 304 32.87 9.21 -1.90
C TRP A 304 32.71 7.70 -1.62
N PHE A 305 32.43 6.91 -2.66
CA PHE A 305 32.27 5.47 -2.51
C PHE A 305 33.55 4.80 -2.01
N TYR A 306 34.71 5.22 -2.51
CA TYR A 306 36.01 4.74 -2.03
C TYR A 306 36.15 4.98 -0.52
N LEU A 307 35.95 6.22 -0.05
CA LEU A 307 36.07 6.54 1.37
C LEU A 307 35.10 5.72 2.22
N LEU A 308 33.86 5.53 1.73
CA LEU A 308 32.87 4.69 2.40
C LEU A 308 33.31 3.23 2.48
N LYS A 309 33.82 2.66 1.37
CA LYS A 309 34.37 1.30 1.30
C LYS A 309 35.55 1.11 2.24
N HIS A 310 36.35 2.15 2.49
CA HIS A 310 37.48 2.11 3.41
C HIS A 310 37.16 2.67 4.81
N LYS A 311 35.88 2.85 5.15
CA LYS A 311 35.36 3.29 6.46
C LYS A 311 35.82 4.68 6.94
N TRP A 312 36.43 5.49 6.09
CA TRP A 312 36.89 6.84 6.44
C TRP A 312 35.75 7.76 6.87
N ASN A 313 35.99 8.61 7.87
CA ASN A 313 35.03 9.64 8.26
C ASN A 313 35.04 10.79 7.26
N MET A 314 33.86 11.38 7.08
CA MET A 314 33.63 12.50 6.17
C MET A 314 32.78 13.56 6.86
N LEU A 315 33.21 14.81 6.81
CA LEU A 315 32.52 15.92 7.48
C LEU A 315 31.95 16.95 6.50
N TYR A 316 30.93 17.66 6.98
CA TYR A 316 30.39 18.84 6.31
C TYR A 316 30.67 20.08 7.16
N ILE A 317 31.28 21.10 6.57
CA ILE A 317 31.59 22.37 7.23
C ILE A 317 30.53 23.41 6.83
N PRO A 318 29.55 23.71 7.69
CA PRO A 318 28.35 24.47 7.32
C PRO A 318 28.52 26.00 7.31
N ASP A 319 29.61 26.51 7.86
CA ASP A 319 29.88 27.95 8.03
C ASP A 319 30.96 28.48 7.08
N VAL A 320 31.47 27.63 6.18
CA VAL A 320 32.38 27.97 5.08
C VAL A 320 31.63 27.76 3.77
N THR A 321 31.66 28.75 2.87
CA THR A 321 30.90 28.70 1.62
C THR A 321 31.81 28.79 0.39
N CYS A 322 31.60 27.86 -0.54
CA CYS A 322 32.16 27.93 -1.89
C CYS A 322 31.10 28.43 -2.87
N TYR A 323 31.46 29.36 -3.76
CA TYR A 323 30.56 29.90 -4.77
C TYR A 323 30.85 29.25 -6.12
N SER A 324 29.84 28.64 -6.74
CA SER A 324 29.93 28.21 -8.13
C SER A 324 29.58 29.39 -9.04
N LEU A 325 30.51 29.77 -9.91
CA LEU A 325 30.35 30.85 -10.89
C LEU A 325 29.67 30.27 -12.13
N GLU A 326 28.35 30.36 -12.18
CA GLU A 326 27.54 29.80 -13.26
C GLU A 326 27.24 30.88 -14.30
N SER A 327 27.88 30.77 -15.47
CA SER A 327 27.72 31.71 -16.60
C SER A 327 26.74 31.21 -17.66
N ARG A 328 26.14 30.02 -17.51
CA ARG A 328 25.16 29.51 -18.48
C ARG A 328 23.85 30.30 -18.45
N ASP A 329 23.50 30.89 -19.59
CA ASP A 329 22.18 31.46 -19.83
C ASP A 329 21.38 30.54 -20.76
N ALA A 330 20.49 29.73 -20.18
CA ALA A 330 19.56 28.91 -20.96
C ALA A 330 18.20 28.78 -20.27
N SER A 331 17.22 28.28 -21.02
CA SER A 331 15.86 28.01 -20.54
C SER A 331 15.86 27.21 -19.23
N PHE A 332 15.08 27.68 -18.26
CA PHE A 332 14.87 26.99 -16.98
C PHE A 332 14.48 25.53 -17.16
N LEU A 333 13.54 25.21 -18.06
CA LEU A 333 13.06 23.84 -18.28
C LEU A 333 14.16 22.92 -18.83
N THR A 334 14.98 23.42 -19.76
CA THR A 334 16.08 22.63 -20.34
C THR A 334 17.12 22.28 -19.28
N ILE A 335 17.52 23.26 -18.46
CA ILE A 335 18.55 23.06 -17.43
C ILE A 335 18.02 22.21 -16.27
N SER A 336 16.79 22.48 -15.82
CA SER A 336 16.16 21.79 -14.69
C SER A 336 15.77 20.34 -14.99
N VAL A 337 15.82 19.91 -16.26
CA VAL A 337 15.70 18.49 -16.65
C VAL A 337 17.07 17.84 -16.88
N SER A 338 17.95 18.49 -17.65
CA SER A 338 19.24 17.92 -18.05
C SER A 338 20.21 17.73 -16.89
N LEU A 339 20.35 18.73 -16.01
CA LEU A 339 21.25 18.63 -14.86
C LEU A 339 20.80 17.56 -13.86
N PRO A 340 19.53 17.50 -13.41
CA PRO A 340 19.09 16.45 -12.50
C PRO A 340 19.16 15.05 -13.11
N TYR A 341 18.91 14.86 -14.41
CA TYR A 341 19.10 13.55 -15.06
C TYR A 341 20.52 13.03 -14.86
N ARG A 342 21.51 13.90 -15.08
CA ARG A 342 22.94 13.60 -14.84
C ARG A 342 23.24 13.35 -13.36
N TRP A 343 22.82 14.25 -12.47
CA TRP A 343 23.13 14.16 -11.03
C TRP A 343 22.49 12.93 -10.37
N TYR A 344 21.23 12.65 -10.71
CA TYR A 344 20.52 11.46 -10.23
C TYR A 344 21.12 10.19 -10.82
N GLY A 345 21.46 10.15 -12.11
CA GLY A 345 22.18 9.03 -12.72
C GLY A 345 23.49 8.70 -11.99
N ASN A 346 24.35 9.71 -11.76
CA ASN A 346 25.61 9.53 -11.04
C ASN A 346 25.41 8.98 -9.61
N THR A 347 24.37 9.46 -8.93
CA THR A 347 23.99 8.99 -7.59
C THR A 347 23.52 7.54 -7.65
N LEU A 348 22.56 7.22 -8.51
CA LEU A 348 21.92 5.91 -8.57
C LEU A 348 22.87 4.78 -8.97
N ARG A 349 23.86 5.04 -9.84
CA ARG A 349 24.91 4.07 -10.17
C ARG A 349 25.71 3.63 -8.94
N ASN A 350 25.90 4.53 -7.99
CA ASN A 350 26.64 4.28 -6.77
C ASN A 350 25.80 3.64 -5.65
N ASN A 351 24.49 3.88 -5.63
CA ASN A 351 23.62 3.43 -4.54
C ASN A 351 23.65 1.91 -4.34
N ALA A 352 23.62 1.12 -5.43
CA ALA A 352 23.61 -0.34 -5.33
C ALA A 352 24.89 -0.89 -4.68
N ARG A 353 26.06 -0.45 -5.16
CA ARG A 353 27.35 -0.87 -4.60
C ARG A 353 27.56 -0.37 -3.17
N ALA A 354 27.06 0.82 -2.82
CA ALA A 354 27.15 1.35 -1.47
C ALA A 354 26.24 0.58 -0.49
N LEU A 355 25.02 0.20 -0.90
CA LEU A 355 24.13 -0.63 -0.08
C LEU A 355 24.70 -2.03 0.17
N ALA A 356 25.39 -2.60 -0.82
CA ALA A 356 26.02 -3.92 -0.75
C ALA A 356 27.15 -4.01 0.29
N LEU A 357 27.76 -2.87 0.69
CA LEU A 357 28.72 -2.83 1.81
C LEU A 357 28.07 -3.16 3.17
N GLY A 358 26.75 -3.00 3.28
CA GLY A 358 25.99 -3.27 4.50
C GLY A 358 26.00 -2.14 5.53
N TRP A 359 24.99 -2.14 6.41
CA TRP A 359 24.77 -1.06 7.38
C TRP A 359 25.86 -0.97 8.46
N ARG A 360 26.52 -2.09 8.81
CA ARG A 360 27.65 -2.11 9.76
C ARG A 360 28.89 -1.40 9.22
N HIS A 361 29.04 -1.38 7.89
CA HIS A 361 30.19 -0.77 7.23
C HIS A 361 29.94 0.71 6.91
N VAL A 362 28.75 1.01 6.41
CA VAL A 362 28.32 2.35 5.98
C VAL A 362 27.89 3.24 7.16
N GLY A 363 27.39 2.63 8.23
CA GLY A 363 26.66 3.29 9.32
C GLY A 363 25.15 3.29 9.05
N LEU A 364 24.35 2.89 10.06
CA LEU A 364 22.91 2.64 9.91
C LEU A 364 22.15 3.80 9.27
N PHE A 365 22.33 5.03 9.76
CA PHE A 365 21.61 6.19 9.25
C PHE A 365 21.90 6.48 7.77
N ILE A 366 23.17 6.41 7.38
CA ILE A 366 23.61 6.67 6.01
C ILE A 366 23.15 5.55 5.08
N TRP A 367 23.20 4.31 5.55
CA TRP A 367 22.69 3.16 4.81
C TRP A 367 21.19 3.30 4.54
N ILE A 368 20.40 3.70 5.55
CA ILE A 368 18.97 4.00 5.39
C ILE A 368 18.77 5.18 4.43
N ALA A 369 19.59 6.23 4.51
CA ALA A 369 19.48 7.37 3.60
C ALA A 369 19.74 7.00 2.13
N ILE A 370 20.69 6.10 1.85
CA ILE A 370 20.93 5.57 0.50
C ILE A 370 19.73 4.72 0.03
N LEU A 371 19.11 3.95 0.93
CA LEU A 371 17.90 3.20 0.64
C LEU A 371 16.73 4.14 0.32
N ASP A 372 16.48 5.16 1.15
CA ASP A 372 15.44 6.17 0.93
C ASP A 372 15.66 6.92 -0.39
N GLN A 373 16.90 7.16 -0.83
CA GLN A 373 17.14 7.75 -2.15
C GLN A 373 16.58 6.89 -3.30
N ARG A 374 16.43 5.58 -3.15
CA ARG A 374 15.82 4.70 -4.17
C ARG A 374 14.30 4.61 -4.03
N LEU A 375 13.78 4.67 -2.80
CA LEU A 375 12.33 4.62 -2.54
C LEU A 375 11.66 5.97 -2.80
N SER A 376 12.33 7.07 -2.45
CA SER A 376 11.84 8.45 -2.53
C SER A 376 11.39 8.87 -3.92
N MET A 377 11.94 8.28 -4.99
CA MET A 377 11.50 8.59 -6.36
C MET A 377 10.07 8.12 -6.63
N TRP A 378 9.62 7.05 -5.98
CA TRP A 378 8.23 6.57 -6.09
C TRP A 378 7.32 7.21 -5.05
N THR A 379 7.74 7.24 -3.79
CA THR A 379 6.92 7.80 -2.70
C THR A 379 6.64 9.29 -2.87
N SER A 380 7.47 10.01 -3.65
CA SER A 380 7.24 11.42 -3.99
C SER A 380 6.03 11.66 -4.90
N LEU A 381 5.61 10.62 -5.64
CA LEU A 381 4.46 10.65 -6.54
C LEU A 381 3.17 10.16 -5.88
N VAL A 382 3.27 9.37 -4.80
CA VAL A 382 2.11 8.79 -4.09
C VAL A 382 1.05 9.84 -3.73
N GLY A 383 1.46 10.98 -3.16
CA GLY A 383 0.52 12.02 -2.74
C GLY A 383 -0.32 12.59 -3.88
N ILE A 384 0.31 12.98 -4.99
CA ILE A 384 -0.41 13.58 -6.13
C ILE A 384 -1.19 12.53 -6.94
N THR A 385 -0.61 11.35 -7.15
CA THR A 385 -1.28 10.27 -7.87
C THR A 385 -2.47 9.73 -7.09
N GLY A 386 -2.32 9.53 -5.77
CA GLY A 386 -3.41 9.13 -4.88
C GLY A 386 -4.52 10.18 -4.83
N ALA A 387 -4.18 11.47 -4.70
CA ALA A 387 -5.16 12.55 -4.74
C ALA A 387 -5.95 12.59 -6.06
N ILE A 388 -5.30 12.37 -7.21
CA ILE A 388 -5.97 12.28 -8.52
C ILE A 388 -6.88 11.04 -8.59
N ILE A 389 -6.39 9.87 -8.18
CA ILE A 389 -7.17 8.62 -8.18
C ILE A 389 -8.43 8.78 -7.32
N LEU A 390 -8.31 9.30 -6.11
CA LEU A 390 -9.43 9.53 -5.19
C LEU A 390 -10.37 10.62 -5.70
N SER A 391 -9.82 11.67 -6.32
CA SER A 391 -10.59 12.74 -6.95
C SER A 391 -11.51 12.21 -8.04
N VAL A 392 -11.02 11.27 -8.85
CA VAL A 392 -11.78 10.68 -9.97
C VAL A 392 -12.69 9.54 -9.50
N SER A 393 -12.23 8.69 -8.59
CA SER A 393 -12.93 7.45 -8.20
C SER A 393 -13.92 7.63 -7.05
N LYS A 394 -13.76 8.65 -6.20
CA LYS A 394 -14.58 8.85 -5.00
C LYS A 394 -15.26 10.21 -4.98
N SER A 395 -14.50 11.30 -5.05
CA SER A 395 -15.05 12.66 -4.99
C SER A 395 -14.00 13.71 -5.35
N PHE A 396 -14.35 14.75 -6.11
CA PHE A 396 -13.39 15.79 -6.49
C PHE A 396 -12.74 16.53 -5.29
N ILE A 397 -13.38 16.50 -4.11
CA ILE A 397 -12.96 17.19 -2.87
C ILE A 397 -11.58 16.73 -2.37
N TYR A 398 -11.14 15.51 -2.71
CA TYR A 398 -9.81 15.01 -2.30
C TYR A 398 -8.66 15.85 -2.86
N LEU A 399 -8.81 16.46 -4.04
CA LEU A 399 -7.74 17.25 -4.67
C LEU A 399 -7.52 18.62 -3.96
N PRO A 400 -8.56 19.45 -3.71
CA PRO A 400 -8.42 20.64 -2.87
C PRO A 400 -7.90 20.33 -1.46
N PHE A 401 -8.37 19.24 -0.83
CA PHE A 401 -7.88 18.83 0.49
C PHE A 401 -6.37 18.52 0.48
N TYR A 402 -5.92 17.76 -0.53
CA TYR A 402 -4.49 17.51 -0.74
C TYR A 402 -3.70 18.81 -0.95
N MET A 403 -4.24 19.77 -1.71
CA MET A 403 -3.59 21.07 -1.90
C MET A 403 -3.43 21.85 -0.58
N ALA A 404 -4.48 21.94 0.23
CA ALA A 404 -4.43 22.60 1.55
C ALA A 404 -3.38 21.94 2.47
N TRP A 405 -3.37 20.61 2.50
CA TRP A 405 -2.36 19.84 3.25
C TRP A 405 -0.94 20.12 2.75
N VAL A 406 -0.72 20.04 1.44
CA VAL A 406 0.58 20.28 0.82
C VAL A 406 1.09 21.68 1.13
N PHE A 407 0.26 22.72 0.98
CA PHE A 407 0.66 24.09 1.31
C PHE A 407 1.06 24.22 2.78
N SER A 408 0.26 23.67 3.70
CA SER A 408 0.55 23.69 5.13
C SER A 408 1.93 23.08 5.44
N VAL A 409 2.22 21.89 4.89
CA VAL A 409 3.51 21.22 5.09
C VAL A 409 4.65 22.00 4.43
N ARG A 410 4.45 22.55 3.23
CA ARG A 410 5.49 23.27 2.48
C ARG A 410 5.85 24.60 3.12
N VAL A 411 4.89 25.28 3.76
CA VAL A 411 5.18 26.48 4.55
C VAL A 411 6.16 26.16 5.67
N LEU A 412 5.95 25.07 6.42
CA LEU A 412 6.88 24.64 7.48
C LEU A 412 8.28 24.34 6.92
N GLN A 413 8.36 23.64 5.79
CA GLN A 413 9.64 23.34 5.16
C GLN A 413 10.35 24.59 4.65
N MET A 414 9.61 25.53 4.07
CA MET A 414 10.10 26.83 3.62
C MET A 414 10.63 27.65 4.82
N PHE A 415 9.90 27.65 5.94
CA PHE A 415 10.35 28.26 7.20
C PHE A 415 11.68 27.68 7.67
N ILE A 416 11.84 26.35 7.65
CA ILE A 416 13.10 25.70 8.07
C ILE A 416 14.27 26.10 7.16
N ILE A 417 14.05 26.24 5.84
CA ILE A 417 15.08 26.72 4.91
C ILE A 417 15.44 28.19 5.21
N ALA A 418 14.44 29.04 5.42
CA ALA A 418 14.60 30.44 5.81
C ALA A 418 15.39 30.59 7.12
N LEU A 419 15.04 29.80 8.14
CA LEU A 419 15.72 29.76 9.45
C LEU A 419 17.22 29.42 9.34
N ARG A 420 17.64 28.74 8.25
CA ARG A 420 19.04 28.39 7.99
C ARG A 420 19.82 29.46 7.21
N GLY A 421 19.20 30.62 6.97
CA GLY A 421 19.81 31.74 6.26
C GLY A 421 19.82 31.57 4.74
N HIS A 422 18.85 30.84 4.20
CA HIS A 422 18.60 30.78 2.76
C HIS A 422 17.34 31.59 2.45
N PRO A 423 17.42 32.64 1.61
CA PRO A 423 16.24 33.44 1.29
C PRO A 423 15.19 32.61 0.55
N VAL A 424 13.92 32.92 0.78
CA VAL A 424 12.77 32.28 0.14
C VAL A 424 11.91 33.31 -0.57
N SER A 425 11.06 32.83 -1.48
CA SER A 425 10.24 33.67 -2.37
C SER A 425 8.89 33.01 -2.65
N MET A 426 8.00 33.71 -3.34
CA MET A 426 6.71 33.17 -3.82
C MET A 426 6.89 31.95 -4.74
N LEU A 427 8.05 31.81 -5.40
CA LEU A 427 8.36 30.67 -6.26
C LEU A 427 8.82 29.43 -5.47
N THR A 428 9.13 29.58 -4.18
CA THR A 428 9.75 28.50 -3.40
C THR A 428 8.86 27.27 -3.31
N ILE A 429 7.58 27.39 -2.93
CA ILE A 429 6.66 26.24 -2.87
C ILE A 429 6.41 25.61 -4.24
N PRO A 430 6.09 26.37 -5.31
CA PRO A 430 6.01 25.83 -6.67
C PRO A 430 7.26 25.06 -7.09
N LEU A 431 8.45 25.61 -6.84
CA LEU A 431 9.72 24.97 -7.16
C LEU A 431 10.00 23.72 -6.31
N MET A 432 9.52 23.67 -5.05
CA MET A 432 9.59 22.47 -4.23
C MET A 432 8.73 21.34 -4.78
N LEU A 433 7.52 21.65 -5.24
CA LEU A 433 6.63 20.68 -5.88
C LEU A 433 7.18 20.22 -7.22
N TYR A 434 7.68 21.16 -8.04
CA TYR A 434 8.37 20.86 -9.29
C TYR A 434 9.56 19.91 -9.05
N ASN A 435 10.44 20.25 -8.11
CA ASN A 435 11.59 19.41 -7.75
C ASN A 435 11.18 18.04 -7.24
N GLN A 436 10.07 17.94 -6.51
CA GLN A 436 9.59 16.66 -6.00
C GLN A 436 9.01 15.80 -7.12
N TRP A 437 8.07 16.31 -7.93
CA TRP A 437 7.34 15.51 -8.92
C TRP A 437 8.14 15.31 -10.21
N VAL A 438 8.62 16.39 -10.81
CA VAL A 438 9.42 16.31 -12.04
C VAL A 438 10.77 15.66 -11.74
N GLY A 439 11.39 16.01 -10.60
CA GLY A 439 12.62 15.37 -10.17
C GLY A 439 12.45 13.86 -9.93
N ALA A 440 11.32 13.41 -9.38
CA ALA A 440 11.01 11.99 -9.24
C ALA A 440 10.92 11.26 -10.59
N ILE A 441 10.19 11.83 -11.56
CA ILE A 441 10.04 11.26 -12.92
C ILE A 441 11.40 11.17 -13.61
N ILE A 442 12.21 12.23 -13.55
CA ILE A 442 13.58 12.25 -14.10
C ILE A 442 14.44 11.17 -13.43
N LYS A 443 14.32 11.02 -12.11
CA LYS A 443 15.09 10.04 -11.32
C LYS A 443 14.70 8.59 -11.66
N ILE A 444 13.41 8.32 -11.85
CA ILE A 444 12.92 7.02 -12.34
C ILE A 444 13.49 6.74 -13.73
N ARG A 445 13.42 7.72 -14.65
CA ARG A 445 13.99 7.58 -16.00
C ARG A 445 15.50 7.29 -15.95
N ALA A 446 16.26 8.02 -15.12
CA ALA A 446 17.69 7.79 -14.94
C ALA A 446 17.98 6.40 -14.34
N TYR A 447 17.15 5.92 -13.41
CA TYR A 447 17.30 4.59 -12.79
C TYR A 447 17.21 3.43 -13.79
N PHE A 448 16.32 3.53 -14.78
CA PHE A 448 16.21 2.51 -15.83
C PHE A 448 17.20 2.69 -16.98
N ASN A 449 17.91 3.82 -17.06
CA ASN A 449 18.84 4.15 -18.14
C ASN A 449 20.22 4.51 -17.58
N LEU A 450 20.78 3.70 -16.67
CA LEU A 450 22.01 4.05 -15.96
C LEU A 450 23.22 4.18 -16.89
N ALA A 451 23.27 3.42 -17.99
CA ALA A 451 24.36 3.50 -18.96
C ALA A 451 24.31 4.76 -19.86
N ASP A 452 23.16 5.44 -19.92
CA ASP A 452 23.01 6.69 -20.67
C ASP A 452 23.73 7.83 -19.93
N GLN A 453 24.88 8.23 -20.48
CA GLN A 453 25.69 9.32 -19.95
C GLN A 453 26.04 10.28 -21.07
N LYS A 454 25.62 11.53 -20.86
CA LYS A 454 25.90 12.64 -21.76
C LYS A 454 26.42 13.83 -20.97
N TRP A 455 27.37 14.54 -21.55
CA TRP A 455 27.86 15.80 -21.04
C TRP A 455 28.03 16.77 -22.19
N SER A 456 27.55 18.01 -22.02
CA SER A 456 27.74 19.06 -23.00
C SER A 456 28.15 20.39 -22.35
N LYS A 457 29.09 21.08 -23.00
CA LYS A 457 29.51 22.46 -22.65
C LYS A 457 30.08 23.15 -23.90
N GLY A 458 29.67 24.40 -24.14
CA GLY A 458 30.17 25.22 -25.25
C GLY A 458 30.01 24.58 -26.64
N GLY A 459 28.87 23.91 -26.88
CA GLY A 459 28.58 23.22 -28.14
C GLY A 459 29.26 21.85 -28.34
N THR A 460 30.16 21.42 -27.44
CA THR A 460 30.78 20.09 -27.48
C THR A 460 29.95 19.09 -26.66
N GLU A 461 29.57 17.94 -27.23
CA GLU A 461 28.89 16.83 -26.53
C GLU A 461 29.82 15.60 -26.43
N GLN A 462 29.93 15.01 -25.24
CA GLN A 462 30.58 13.74 -24.98
C GLN A 462 29.55 12.70 -24.54
N SER A 463 29.66 11.49 -25.07
CA SER A 463 28.76 10.37 -24.79
C SER A 463 29.56 9.11 -24.46
N SER A 464 29.08 8.30 -23.51
CA SER A 464 29.70 7.01 -23.16
C SER A 464 29.24 5.85 -24.05
N ALA A 465 28.47 6.10 -25.11
CA ALA A 465 27.83 5.04 -25.91
C ALA A 465 28.81 4.02 -26.52
N GLY A 466 30.05 4.43 -26.83
CA GLY A 466 31.08 3.55 -27.40
C GLY A 466 31.80 2.64 -26.39
N ASP A 467 31.68 2.90 -25.09
CA ASP A 467 32.38 2.18 -24.01
C ASP A 467 31.50 1.13 -23.31
N VAL A 468 30.32 0.84 -23.86
CA VAL A 468 29.35 -0.09 -23.27
C VAL A 468 29.49 -1.47 -23.90
N VAL A 469 29.90 -2.45 -23.10
CA VAL A 469 29.80 -3.87 -23.47
C VAL A 469 28.40 -4.34 -23.12
N MET A 470 27.54 -4.35 -24.14
CA MET A 470 26.15 -4.78 -24.02
C MET A 470 26.05 -6.29 -23.78
N ILE A 471 24.96 -6.71 -23.14
CA ILE A 471 24.61 -8.13 -23.02
C ILE A 471 24.14 -8.61 -24.38
N ASP A 472 24.70 -9.74 -24.84
CA ASP A 472 24.37 -10.34 -26.13
C ASP A 472 22.98 -11.00 -26.10
N HIS A 473 21.93 -10.18 -26.26
CA HIS A 473 20.56 -10.64 -26.32
C HIS A 473 19.63 -9.61 -26.99
N PRO A 474 18.77 -10.02 -27.94
CA PRO A 474 18.01 -9.11 -28.80
C PRO A 474 17.01 -8.22 -28.07
N TRP A 475 16.57 -8.63 -26.88
CA TRP A 475 15.61 -7.90 -26.05
C TRP A 475 16.24 -6.83 -25.14
N VAL A 476 17.56 -6.84 -24.95
CA VAL A 476 18.26 -5.94 -24.00
C VAL A 476 18.04 -4.46 -24.34
N ARG A 477 18.00 -4.11 -25.63
CA ARG A 477 17.74 -2.74 -26.10
C ARG A 477 16.36 -2.19 -25.72
N TRP A 478 15.37 -3.06 -25.51
CA TRP A 478 14.00 -2.68 -25.17
C TRP A 478 13.70 -2.81 -23.68
N MET A 479 14.45 -3.66 -22.98
CA MET A 479 14.24 -4.02 -21.58
C MET A 479 14.17 -2.79 -20.63
N PRO A 480 15.04 -1.76 -20.74
CA PRO A 480 14.89 -0.53 -19.96
C PRO A 480 13.52 0.13 -20.06
N ARG A 481 12.96 0.22 -21.27
CA ARG A 481 11.66 0.87 -21.53
C ARG A 481 10.52 0.02 -20.98
N TYR A 482 10.55 -1.30 -21.22
CA TYR A 482 9.54 -2.22 -20.71
C TYR A 482 9.51 -2.27 -19.18
N LEU A 483 10.68 -2.36 -18.53
CA LEU A 483 10.76 -2.38 -17.07
C LEU A 483 10.31 -1.06 -16.45
N MET A 484 10.65 0.07 -17.08
CA MET A 484 10.19 1.38 -16.64
C MET A 484 8.66 1.49 -16.76
N PHE A 485 8.09 1.14 -17.91
CA PHE A 485 6.65 1.14 -18.13
C PHE A 485 5.95 0.20 -17.15
N GLY A 486 6.40 -1.04 -17.05
CA GLY A 486 5.87 -2.03 -16.10
C GLY A 486 5.94 -1.57 -14.65
N SER A 487 7.00 -0.85 -14.26
CA SER A 487 7.12 -0.28 -12.91
C SER A 487 6.14 0.87 -12.67
N TYR A 488 5.90 1.73 -13.67
CA TYR A 488 4.83 2.75 -13.58
C TYR A 488 3.44 2.10 -13.53
N SER A 489 3.18 1.08 -14.35
CA SER A 489 1.92 0.34 -14.32
C SER A 489 1.70 -0.32 -12.97
N LEU A 490 2.72 -0.98 -12.41
CA LEU A 490 2.66 -1.59 -11.09
C LEU A 490 2.45 -0.55 -9.99
N PHE A 491 3.11 0.60 -10.07
CA PHE A 491 2.93 1.71 -9.13
C PHE A 491 1.49 2.23 -9.14
N VAL A 492 0.93 2.50 -10.32
CA VAL A 492 -0.46 2.98 -10.46
C VAL A 492 -1.44 1.89 -10.03
N PHE A 493 -1.22 0.64 -10.43
CA PHE A 493 -2.05 -0.50 -10.05
C PHE A 493 -2.08 -0.71 -8.53
N ALA A 494 -0.92 -0.65 -7.87
CA ALA A 494 -0.83 -0.75 -6.43
C ALA A 494 -1.62 0.38 -5.74
N LEU A 495 -1.52 1.61 -6.23
CA LEU A 495 -2.31 2.73 -5.69
C LEU A 495 -3.81 2.55 -5.93
N LEU A 496 -4.23 2.16 -7.12
CA LEU A 496 -5.64 1.89 -7.41
C LEU A 496 -6.21 0.83 -6.46
N LEU A 497 -5.43 -0.22 -6.17
CA LEU A 497 -5.80 -1.26 -5.21
C LEU A 497 -5.90 -0.72 -3.78
N THR A 498 -4.88 0.00 -3.32
CA THR A 498 -4.82 0.48 -1.94
C THR A 498 -5.85 1.55 -1.63
N GLU A 499 -6.20 2.39 -2.61
CA GLU A 499 -7.25 3.41 -2.48
C GLU A 499 -8.66 2.83 -2.66
N GLY A 500 -8.79 1.52 -2.89
CA GLY A 500 -10.07 0.86 -3.15
C GLY A 500 -10.78 1.42 -4.39
N ALA A 501 -10.02 1.93 -5.37
CA ALA A 501 -10.51 2.31 -6.69
C ALA A 501 -10.68 1.09 -7.58
N ILE A 502 -9.83 0.07 -7.39
CA ILE A 502 -10.00 -1.29 -7.91
C ILE A 502 -9.85 -2.27 -6.74
N SER A 503 -10.53 -3.41 -6.79
CA SER A 503 -10.34 -4.50 -5.81
C SER A 503 -9.44 -5.58 -6.41
N MET A 504 -8.61 -6.22 -5.56
CA MET A 504 -8.01 -7.48 -5.96
C MET A 504 -9.16 -8.45 -6.23
N PRO A 505 -9.13 -9.16 -7.35
CA PRO A 505 -10.19 -10.10 -7.61
C PRO A 505 -10.08 -11.20 -6.54
N GLY A 506 -11.21 -11.52 -5.91
CA GLY A 506 -11.25 -12.36 -4.71
C GLY A 506 -10.69 -13.77 -4.95
N PRO A 507 -10.68 -14.66 -3.94
CA PRO A 507 -10.35 -16.07 -4.15
C PRO A 507 -11.12 -16.66 -5.34
N GLU A 508 -12.34 -16.18 -5.61
CA GLU A 508 -13.16 -16.48 -6.81
C GLU A 508 -12.48 -16.26 -8.17
N PHE A 509 -11.40 -15.46 -8.27
CA PHE A 509 -10.64 -15.25 -9.51
C PHE A 509 -9.56 -16.30 -9.74
N PHE A 510 -9.01 -16.86 -8.66
CA PHE A 510 -8.03 -17.96 -8.70
C PHE A 510 -8.70 -19.32 -8.58
N TYR A 511 -9.91 -19.38 -8.02
CA TYR A 511 -10.84 -20.41 -8.39
C TYR A 511 -11.10 -20.24 -9.87
N LYS A 512 -10.86 -21.30 -10.63
CA LYS A 512 -11.45 -21.49 -11.95
C LYS A 512 -12.96 -21.67 -11.73
N GLY A 513 -13.63 -20.66 -11.18
CA GLY A 513 -15.07 -20.53 -11.26
C GLY A 513 -15.32 -20.50 -12.74
N ASN A 514 -15.89 -21.59 -13.27
CA ASN A 514 -16.51 -21.58 -14.58
C ASN A 514 -17.26 -20.25 -14.65
N LYS A 515 -16.91 -19.35 -15.57
CA LYS A 515 -17.79 -18.22 -15.86
C LYS A 515 -19.13 -18.86 -16.11
N ASP A 516 -20.07 -18.67 -15.18
CA ASP A 516 -21.36 -19.32 -15.24
C ASP A 516 -21.93 -19.01 -16.62
N ALA A 517 -22.31 -20.04 -17.36
CA ALA A 517 -23.02 -19.80 -18.61
C ALA A 517 -24.27 -18.99 -18.24
N VAL A 518 -24.42 -17.80 -18.82
CA VAL A 518 -25.59 -16.96 -18.54
C VAL A 518 -26.69 -17.35 -19.52
N ILE A 519 -27.78 -17.89 -18.99
CA ILE A 519 -28.99 -18.22 -19.74
C ILE A 519 -30.01 -17.12 -19.48
N GLN A 520 -30.36 -16.38 -20.52
CA GLN A 520 -31.43 -15.38 -20.48
C GLN A 520 -32.78 -16.09 -20.55
N ALA A 521 -33.53 -16.14 -19.45
CA ALA A 521 -34.77 -16.93 -19.37
C ALA A 521 -35.82 -16.51 -20.40
N ARG A 522 -35.85 -15.21 -20.76
CA ARG A 522 -36.67 -14.65 -21.86
C ARG A 522 -36.48 -15.32 -23.22
N LEU A 523 -35.32 -15.92 -23.48
CA LEU A 523 -35.04 -16.63 -24.73
C LEU A 523 -35.61 -18.07 -24.74
N PHE A 524 -36.15 -18.52 -23.60
CA PHE A 524 -36.60 -19.90 -23.37
C PHE A 524 -38.05 -19.96 -22.88
N GLY A 525 -38.88 -18.99 -23.27
CA GLY A 525 -40.33 -19.01 -23.04
C GLY A 525 -40.81 -18.38 -21.74
N VAL A 526 -39.92 -17.74 -20.97
CA VAL A 526 -40.33 -16.92 -19.80
C VAL A 526 -40.73 -15.54 -20.28
N THR A 527 -42.01 -15.20 -20.19
CA THR A 527 -42.57 -13.98 -20.78
C THR A 527 -43.17 -13.11 -19.67
N PRO A 528 -42.50 -12.03 -19.26
CA PRO A 528 -42.98 -11.28 -18.12
C PRO A 528 -44.25 -10.48 -18.43
N ASN A 529 -45.13 -10.34 -17.44
CA ASN A 529 -46.38 -9.55 -17.44
C ASN A 529 -47.49 -10.06 -18.38
N ASP A 530 -47.53 -11.36 -18.69
CA ASP A 530 -48.61 -11.94 -19.51
C ASP A 530 -49.69 -12.66 -18.67
N ASN A 531 -49.50 -12.78 -17.35
CA ASN A 531 -50.35 -13.53 -16.42
C ASN A 531 -50.46 -15.03 -16.77
N VAL A 532 -49.45 -15.58 -17.46
CA VAL A 532 -49.37 -17.00 -17.83
C VAL A 532 -48.27 -17.67 -16.99
N ASP A 533 -48.41 -18.97 -16.74
CA ASP A 533 -47.44 -19.72 -15.96
C ASP A 533 -46.05 -19.82 -16.62
N ASP A 534 -45.05 -19.23 -15.96
CA ASP A 534 -43.64 -19.30 -16.33
C ASP A 534 -42.90 -20.49 -15.67
N SER A 535 -43.53 -21.16 -14.70
CA SER A 535 -42.86 -22.18 -13.88
C SER A 535 -42.34 -23.36 -14.73
N LEU A 536 -43.11 -23.80 -15.73
CA LEU A 536 -42.72 -24.86 -16.65
C LEU A 536 -41.50 -24.47 -17.49
N ALA A 537 -41.46 -23.25 -18.03
CA ALA A 537 -40.35 -22.75 -18.84
C ALA A 537 -39.07 -22.67 -17.98
N LEU A 538 -39.16 -22.07 -16.79
CA LEU A 538 -38.04 -21.99 -15.84
C LEU A 538 -37.56 -23.39 -15.43
N GLN A 539 -38.46 -24.32 -15.13
CA GLN A 539 -38.10 -25.67 -14.74
C GLN A 539 -37.41 -26.43 -15.88
N GLN A 540 -37.83 -26.24 -17.13
CA GLN A 540 -37.17 -26.82 -18.30
C GLN A 540 -35.74 -26.29 -18.47
N ILE A 541 -35.52 -24.98 -18.29
CA ILE A 541 -34.17 -24.40 -18.31
C ILE A 541 -33.33 -25.06 -17.22
N ILE A 542 -33.83 -25.09 -15.99
CA ILE A 542 -33.14 -25.68 -14.85
C ILE A 542 -32.78 -27.13 -15.15
N ASN A 543 -33.69 -27.94 -15.70
CA ASN A 543 -33.48 -29.36 -15.98
C ASN A 543 -32.43 -29.63 -17.06
N ARG A 544 -32.30 -28.73 -18.04
CA ARG A 544 -31.35 -28.84 -19.16
C ARG A 544 -29.91 -28.47 -18.82
N VAL A 545 -29.68 -27.78 -17.69
CA VAL A 545 -28.32 -27.44 -17.25
C VAL A 545 -27.46 -28.71 -17.05
N PRO A 546 -26.24 -28.79 -17.60
CA PRO A 546 -25.33 -29.91 -17.33
C PRO A 546 -25.00 -30.00 -15.83
N LYS A 547 -25.10 -31.21 -15.23
CA LYS A 547 -24.90 -31.42 -13.78
C LYS A 547 -23.51 -31.01 -13.25
N ASN A 548 -22.53 -30.85 -14.13
CA ASN A 548 -21.13 -30.53 -13.81
C ASN A 548 -20.74 -29.08 -14.11
N LYS A 549 -21.69 -28.21 -14.47
CA LYS A 549 -21.43 -26.80 -14.77
C LYS A 549 -22.27 -25.89 -13.89
N SER A 550 -21.63 -24.84 -13.41
CA SER A 550 -22.32 -23.73 -12.78
C SER A 550 -22.94 -22.83 -13.85
N VAL A 551 -24.18 -22.40 -13.63
CA VAL A 551 -25.00 -21.66 -14.59
C VAL A 551 -25.82 -20.59 -13.89
N LEU A 552 -25.90 -19.42 -14.52
CA LEU A 552 -26.73 -18.30 -14.11
C LEU A 552 -27.96 -18.24 -15.01
N ILE A 553 -29.15 -18.39 -14.46
CA ILE A 553 -30.42 -18.17 -15.14
C ILE A 553 -30.86 -16.74 -14.79
N GLN A 554 -30.81 -15.86 -15.78
CA GLN A 554 -31.22 -14.46 -15.67
C GLN A 554 -32.72 -14.33 -16.01
N MET A 555 -33.53 -14.07 -15.00
CA MET A 555 -34.93 -13.72 -15.14
C MET A 555 -35.07 -12.28 -15.65
N PRO A 556 -36.00 -12.01 -16.59
CA PRO A 556 -36.22 -10.67 -17.12
C PRO A 556 -36.87 -9.74 -16.09
N ALA A 557 -36.83 -8.43 -16.34
CA ALA A 557 -37.67 -7.47 -15.63
C ALA A 557 -39.16 -7.66 -15.96
N GLY A 558 -40.02 -7.44 -14.97
CA GLY A 558 -41.46 -7.61 -15.00
C GLY A 558 -41.96 -8.72 -14.05
N THR A 559 -43.25 -9.01 -14.14
CA THR A 559 -43.95 -10.04 -13.35
C THR A 559 -43.77 -11.41 -13.99
N ILE A 560 -43.35 -12.39 -13.19
CA ILE A 560 -43.14 -13.79 -13.57
C ILE A 560 -44.07 -14.65 -12.70
N ASP A 561 -45.03 -15.33 -13.30
CA ASP A 561 -46.08 -16.04 -12.57
C ASP A 561 -45.71 -17.52 -12.39
N LEU A 562 -45.71 -18.00 -11.15
CA LEU A 562 -45.44 -19.39 -10.80
C LEU A 562 -46.72 -20.08 -10.30
N PHE A 563 -47.23 -21.01 -11.10
CA PHE A 563 -48.35 -21.87 -10.71
C PHE A 563 -47.88 -23.24 -10.20
N HIS A 564 -46.63 -23.62 -10.46
CA HIS A 564 -45.98 -24.81 -9.93
C HIS A 564 -44.66 -24.50 -9.23
N VAL A 565 -44.24 -25.42 -8.35
CA VAL A 565 -42.96 -25.30 -7.62
C VAL A 565 -41.75 -25.32 -8.55
N LEU A 566 -40.77 -24.48 -8.24
CA LEU A 566 -39.46 -24.47 -8.90
C LEU A 566 -38.44 -25.29 -8.10
N HIS A 567 -38.01 -26.42 -8.66
CA HIS A 567 -36.99 -27.30 -8.08
C HIS A 567 -35.60 -26.93 -8.60
N LEU A 568 -34.81 -26.23 -7.76
CA LEU A 568 -33.42 -25.91 -8.08
C LEU A 568 -32.50 -27.11 -7.86
N ARG A 569 -31.44 -27.17 -8.69
CA ARG A 569 -30.41 -28.21 -8.67
C ARG A 569 -29.07 -27.59 -8.32
N SER A 570 -28.12 -28.41 -7.87
CA SER A 570 -26.78 -27.93 -7.49
C SER A 570 -26.13 -27.10 -8.61
N HIS A 571 -25.38 -26.07 -8.22
CA HIS A 571 -24.65 -25.16 -9.12
C HIS A 571 -25.52 -24.25 -10.01
N VAL A 572 -26.84 -24.17 -9.77
CA VAL A 572 -27.72 -23.24 -10.48
C VAL A 572 -27.88 -21.95 -9.66
N THR A 573 -27.68 -20.80 -10.31
CA THR A 573 -28.04 -19.49 -9.75
C THR A 573 -29.24 -18.94 -10.51
N LEU A 574 -30.31 -18.54 -9.82
CA LEU A 574 -31.44 -17.80 -10.38
C LEU A 574 -31.31 -16.33 -9.95
N ALA A 575 -31.26 -15.41 -10.92
CA ALA A 575 -31.11 -13.99 -10.66
C ALA A 575 -32.15 -13.15 -11.39
N GLY A 576 -32.71 -12.14 -10.74
CA GLY A 576 -33.51 -11.10 -11.39
C GLY A 576 -32.65 -9.91 -11.85
N GLU A 577 -33.29 -8.89 -12.43
CA GLU A 577 -32.64 -7.63 -12.81
C GLU A 577 -32.63 -6.58 -11.68
N GLY A 578 -33.08 -6.96 -10.49
CA GLY A 578 -33.21 -6.11 -9.30
C GLY A 578 -34.54 -6.35 -8.58
N VAL A 579 -34.54 -6.15 -7.26
CA VAL A 579 -35.73 -6.33 -6.40
C VAL A 579 -36.93 -5.46 -6.82
N ASP A 580 -36.67 -4.29 -7.42
CA ASP A 580 -37.73 -3.37 -7.89
C ASP A 580 -38.08 -3.57 -9.38
N LYS A 581 -37.49 -4.57 -10.03
CA LYS A 581 -37.65 -4.81 -11.47
C LYS A 581 -38.22 -6.18 -11.79
N THR A 582 -37.76 -7.23 -11.12
CA THR A 582 -38.23 -8.60 -11.34
C THR A 582 -39.09 -9.04 -10.17
N PHE A 583 -40.35 -9.39 -10.45
CA PHE A 583 -41.35 -9.80 -9.46
C PHE A 583 -41.81 -11.21 -9.76
N VAL A 584 -41.61 -12.14 -8.82
CA VAL A 584 -42.03 -13.54 -8.93
C VAL A 584 -43.32 -13.72 -8.13
N MET A 585 -44.42 -14.06 -8.78
CA MET A 585 -45.74 -14.18 -8.15
C MET A 585 -46.11 -15.64 -8.02
N ALA A 586 -46.22 -16.15 -6.80
CA ALA A 586 -46.61 -17.53 -6.53
C ALA A 586 -48.12 -17.64 -6.31
N HIS A 587 -48.79 -18.47 -7.12
CA HIS A 587 -50.26 -18.67 -7.10
C HIS A 587 -50.69 -20.05 -6.59
N MET A 588 -49.73 -20.92 -6.31
CA MET A 588 -49.96 -22.33 -5.97
C MET A 588 -50.58 -22.54 -4.58
N GLY A 589 -51.46 -23.55 -4.45
CA GLY A 589 -52.03 -24.00 -3.18
C GLY A 589 -51.14 -24.99 -2.42
N ARG A 590 -51.59 -25.41 -1.22
CA ARG A 590 -50.89 -26.27 -0.24
C ARG A 590 -50.43 -27.65 -0.73
N ASN A 591 -50.82 -28.05 -1.94
CA ASN A 591 -50.31 -29.27 -2.56
C ASN A 591 -48.82 -29.14 -2.88
N GLU A 592 -48.34 -27.91 -3.05
CA GLU A 592 -46.92 -27.59 -3.18
C GLU A 592 -46.32 -27.22 -1.83
N GLN A 593 -45.06 -27.63 -1.60
CA GLN A 593 -44.37 -27.35 -0.33
C GLN A 593 -43.74 -25.96 -0.29
N ALA A 594 -43.31 -25.46 -1.45
CA ALA A 594 -42.69 -24.15 -1.60
C ALA A 594 -42.85 -23.62 -3.03
N ALA A 595 -42.70 -22.31 -3.24
CA ALA A 595 -42.60 -21.71 -4.57
C ALA A 595 -41.23 -21.98 -5.20
N ILE A 596 -40.15 -21.83 -4.43
CA ILE A 596 -38.79 -22.21 -4.83
C ILE A 596 -38.22 -23.18 -3.80
N THR A 597 -37.78 -24.35 -4.25
CA THR A 597 -37.25 -25.40 -3.38
C THR A 597 -35.88 -25.92 -3.81
N LEU A 598 -35.02 -26.13 -2.83
CA LEU A 598 -33.73 -26.80 -2.94
C LEU A 598 -33.84 -28.08 -2.12
N HIS A 599 -34.01 -29.22 -2.79
CA HIS A 599 -34.27 -30.48 -2.08
C HIS A 599 -33.24 -31.56 -2.44
N GLY A 600 -32.29 -31.77 -1.54
CA GLY A 600 -31.39 -32.91 -1.57
C GLY A 600 -31.96 -34.12 -0.84
N ASN A 601 -31.09 -35.05 -0.46
CA ASN A 601 -31.48 -36.20 0.37
C ASN A 601 -30.41 -36.55 1.42
N ARG A 602 -30.87 -37.18 2.50
CA ARG A 602 -30.01 -37.66 3.60
C ARG A 602 -29.01 -38.74 3.17
N GLY A 603 -29.27 -39.43 2.06
CA GLY A 603 -28.53 -40.61 1.65
C GLY A 603 -28.80 -41.84 2.52
N ASN A 604 -28.09 -42.92 2.21
CA ASN A 604 -28.12 -44.18 2.95
C ASN A 604 -27.12 -44.15 4.11
N ARG A 605 -27.34 -45.02 5.12
CA ARG A 605 -26.39 -45.16 6.23
C ARG A 605 -25.06 -45.62 5.66
N LEU A 606 -23.99 -44.91 6.03
CA LEU A 606 -22.66 -45.14 5.49
C LEU A 606 -21.91 -46.19 6.30
N THR A 607 -21.81 -45.99 7.62
CA THR A 607 -20.93 -46.77 8.50
C THR A 607 -21.29 -46.52 9.98
N ARG A 608 -20.45 -46.99 10.91
CA ARG A 608 -20.54 -46.75 12.36
C ARG A 608 -19.30 -46.03 12.87
N LEU A 609 -19.44 -45.40 14.03
CA LEU A 609 -18.32 -44.86 14.79
C LEU A 609 -17.58 -45.99 15.52
N VAL A 610 -16.25 -45.89 15.57
CA VAL A 610 -15.41 -46.86 16.29
C VAL A 610 -15.28 -46.52 17.78
N ARG A 611 -15.40 -45.23 18.14
CA ARG A 611 -15.31 -44.74 19.52
C ARG A 611 -16.21 -43.52 19.74
N ASP A 612 -16.55 -43.28 21.01
CA ASP A 612 -17.34 -42.12 21.43
C ASP A 612 -16.64 -40.82 21.01
N ILE A 613 -17.46 -39.80 20.72
CA ILE A 613 -16.98 -38.48 20.30
C ILE A 613 -17.34 -37.45 21.37
N GLN A 614 -16.39 -36.59 21.73
CA GLN A 614 -16.60 -35.43 22.57
C GLN A 614 -16.98 -34.20 21.75
N ALA A 615 -17.70 -33.25 22.35
CA ALA A 615 -18.19 -32.05 21.66
C ALA A 615 -17.09 -31.23 20.96
N THR A 616 -15.86 -31.24 21.49
CA THR A 616 -14.71 -30.48 20.97
C THR A 616 -13.94 -31.21 19.85
N ASP A 617 -14.27 -32.46 19.57
CA ASP A 617 -13.50 -33.26 18.63
C ASP A 617 -13.65 -32.76 17.19
N ARG A 618 -12.55 -32.79 16.45
CA ARG A 618 -12.45 -32.49 15.00
C ARG A 618 -11.98 -33.69 14.18
N LYS A 619 -11.92 -34.85 14.81
CA LYS A 619 -11.46 -36.10 14.21
C LYS A 619 -12.38 -37.22 14.68
N ILE A 620 -12.85 -38.01 13.74
CA ILE A 620 -13.71 -39.17 14.01
C ILE A 620 -13.10 -40.41 13.38
N VAL A 621 -13.33 -41.56 13.99
CA VAL A 621 -12.86 -42.86 13.47
C VAL A 621 -14.07 -43.66 13.06
N LEU A 622 -14.09 -44.09 11.80
CA LEU A 622 -15.20 -44.84 11.20
C LEU A 622 -14.73 -46.26 10.84
N GLU A 623 -15.63 -47.24 10.92
CA GLU A 623 -15.31 -48.62 10.52
C GLU A 623 -14.93 -48.71 9.04
N GLU A 624 -15.57 -47.90 8.19
CA GLU A 624 -15.30 -47.85 6.75
C GLU A 624 -15.25 -46.40 6.24
N THR A 625 -14.16 -46.04 5.55
CA THR A 625 -13.97 -44.70 4.95
C THR A 625 -13.77 -44.73 3.44
N SER A 626 -13.88 -45.89 2.79
CA SER A 626 -13.59 -46.12 1.36
C SER A 626 -14.41 -45.22 0.41
N ARG A 627 -15.61 -44.80 0.84
CA ARG A 627 -16.57 -44.00 0.06
C ARG A 627 -16.53 -42.50 0.41
N LEU A 628 -15.53 -42.06 1.16
CA LEU A 628 -15.38 -40.68 1.62
C LEU A 628 -14.22 -39.96 0.95
N ALA A 629 -14.46 -38.70 0.61
CA ALA A 629 -13.48 -37.77 0.10
C ALA A 629 -13.59 -36.41 0.81
N GLY A 630 -12.55 -35.59 0.69
CA GLY A 630 -12.59 -34.20 1.15
C GLY A 630 -13.76 -33.45 0.51
N GLY A 631 -14.50 -32.69 1.30
CA GLY A 631 -15.69 -31.94 0.90
C GLY A 631 -17.03 -32.64 1.16
N ASP A 632 -17.03 -33.96 1.39
CA ASP A 632 -18.25 -34.71 1.73
C ASP A 632 -18.88 -34.19 3.03
N LEU A 633 -20.21 -34.25 3.10
CA LEU A 633 -20.96 -33.91 4.30
C LEU A 633 -21.50 -35.17 4.96
N LEU A 634 -21.30 -35.27 6.28
CA LEU A 634 -21.77 -36.37 7.11
C LEU A 634 -22.82 -35.90 8.10
N LEU A 635 -23.96 -36.58 8.16
CA LEU A 635 -24.89 -36.46 9.28
C LEU A 635 -24.53 -37.51 10.32
N LEU A 636 -24.18 -37.03 11.52
CA LEU A 636 -23.96 -37.85 12.71
C LEU A 636 -25.14 -37.65 13.65
N ARG A 637 -25.76 -38.73 14.12
CA ARG A 637 -26.89 -38.63 15.06
C ARG A 637 -27.00 -39.81 16.01
N THR A 638 -27.27 -39.53 17.28
CA THR A 638 -27.50 -40.50 18.35
C THR A 638 -28.93 -40.31 18.88
N PRO A 639 -29.74 -41.37 19.09
CA PRO A 639 -31.05 -41.27 19.76
C PRO A 639 -30.91 -40.58 21.12
N ASN A 640 -31.94 -39.92 21.67
CA ASN A 640 -31.82 -39.31 23.02
C ASN A 640 -31.94 -40.38 24.11
N ASP A 641 -31.37 -40.14 25.30
CA ASP A 641 -31.56 -41.00 26.47
C ASP A 641 -31.92 -40.17 27.71
N ALA A 642 -32.43 -40.84 28.76
CA ALA A 642 -32.89 -40.18 29.98
C ALA A 642 -31.78 -39.37 30.67
N SER A 643 -30.52 -39.79 30.56
CA SER A 643 -29.37 -39.08 31.12
C SER A 643 -29.15 -37.75 30.41
N PHE A 644 -29.18 -37.76 29.08
CA PHE A 644 -29.10 -36.57 28.25
C PHE A 644 -30.29 -35.61 28.51
N MET A 645 -31.52 -36.13 28.58
CA MET A 645 -32.70 -35.31 28.84
C MET A 645 -32.67 -34.64 30.21
N LYS A 646 -32.18 -35.35 31.24
CA LYS A 646 -31.93 -34.79 32.57
C LYS A 646 -30.84 -33.73 32.54
N LYS A 647 -29.76 -33.96 31.79
CA LYS A 647 -28.63 -33.01 31.65
C LYS A 647 -29.05 -31.66 31.06
N ILE A 648 -30.01 -31.65 30.14
CA ILE A 648 -30.52 -30.42 29.51
C ILE A 648 -31.69 -29.79 30.27
N GLY A 649 -32.03 -30.32 31.46
CA GLY A 649 -33.05 -29.75 32.34
C GLY A 649 -34.48 -29.91 31.83
N SER A 650 -34.78 -30.90 30.98
CA SER A 650 -36.15 -31.12 30.53
C SER A 650 -36.97 -31.84 31.60
N LEU A 651 -38.08 -31.23 32.02
CA LEU A 651 -38.96 -31.75 33.08
C LEU A 651 -40.10 -32.61 32.54
N VAL A 652 -40.57 -32.33 31.32
CA VAL A 652 -41.77 -32.96 30.74
C VAL A 652 -41.47 -33.69 29.44
N TRP A 653 -40.64 -33.10 28.58
CA TRP A 653 -40.29 -33.72 27.31
C TRP A 653 -39.17 -34.73 27.53
N ASN A 654 -39.47 -36.02 27.47
CA ASN A 654 -38.48 -37.09 27.64
C ASN A 654 -38.70 -38.17 26.57
N ARG A 655 -38.26 -37.90 25.34
CA ARG A 655 -38.47 -38.79 24.18
C ARG A 655 -37.15 -39.14 23.51
N GLU A 656 -37.05 -40.38 23.05
CA GLU A 656 -35.89 -40.86 22.28
C GLU A 656 -35.77 -40.15 20.92
N TYR A 657 -36.91 -39.80 20.31
CA TYR A 657 -37.01 -39.09 19.03
C TYR A 657 -37.97 -37.89 19.11
N PRO A 658 -37.81 -36.87 18.25
CA PRO A 658 -36.74 -36.66 17.25
C PRO A 658 -35.33 -36.57 17.85
N TYR A 659 -34.33 -36.88 17.01
CA TYR A 659 -32.91 -36.75 17.35
C TYR A 659 -32.59 -35.31 17.78
N LEU A 660 -32.13 -35.13 19.02
CA LEU A 660 -31.58 -33.86 19.49
C LEU A 660 -30.06 -33.88 19.40
N ARG A 661 -29.48 -35.07 19.62
CA ARG A 661 -28.04 -35.31 19.48
C ARG A 661 -27.67 -35.56 18.03
N GLN A 662 -27.59 -34.51 17.21
CA GLN A 662 -27.19 -34.63 15.81
C GLN A 662 -26.46 -33.41 15.29
N ILE A 663 -25.59 -33.63 14.29
CA ILE A 663 -24.87 -32.57 13.58
C ILE A 663 -24.55 -32.98 12.13
N ILE A 664 -24.51 -32.02 11.21
CA ILE A 664 -23.88 -32.16 9.90
C ILE A 664 -22.45 -31.59 9.96
N VAL A 665 -21.45 -32.38 9.58
CA VAL A 665 -20.04 -31.99 9.53
C VAL A 665 -19.45 -32.17 8.14
N ARG A 666 -18.46 -31.35 7.77
CA ARG A 666 -17.72 -31.50 6.51
C ARG A 666 -16.40 -32.21 6.71
N VAL A 667 -16.14 -33.20 5.86
CA VAL A 667 -14.88 -33.93 5.78
C VAL A 667 -13.81 -33.02 5.21
N GLN A 668 -12.74 -32.77 5.97
CA GLN A 668 -11.54 -32.11 5.49
C GLN A 668 -10.63 -33.09 4.74
N GLY A 669 -10.51 -34.32 5.23
CA GLY A 669 -9.64 -35.34 4.66
C GLY A 669 -9.75 -36.68 5.38
N VAL A 670 -9.32 -37.75 4.71
CA VAL A 670 -9.38 -39.12 5.20
C VAL A 670 -7.98 -39.71 5.17
N THR A 671 -7.52 -40.28 6.29
CA THR A 671 -6.18 -40.91 6.38
C THR A 671 -6.24 -42.11 7.31
N GLY A 672 -5.96 -43.31 6.80
CA GLY A 672 -5.87 -44.53 7.62
C GLY A 672 -7.12 -44.86 8.44
N GLY A 673 -8.33 -44.58 7.93
CA GLY A 673 -9.60 -44.81 8.64
C GLY A 673 -10.02 -43.68 9.60
N GLU A 674 -9.15 -42.70 9.85
CA GLU A 674 -9.49 -41.47 10.55
C GLU A 674 -10.01 -40.41 9.56
N VAL A 675 -11.10 -39.76 9.93
CA VAL A 675 -11.73 -38.68 9.17
C VAL A 675 -11.52 -37.36 9.92
N SER A 676 -10.77 -36.45 9.32
CA SER A 676 -10.60 -35.08 9.79
C SER A 676 -11.78 -34.20 9.36
N LEU A 677 -12.26 -33.34 10.25
CA LEU A 677 -13.42 -32.47 10.06
C LEU A 677 -13.00 -30.99 10.01
N GLU A 678 -13.70 -30.18 9.21
CA GLU A 678 -13.45 -28.72 9.15
C GLU A 678 -13.74 -28.01 10.48
N THR A 679 -14.74 -28.50 11.22
CA THR A 679 -15.26 -27.90 12.45
C THR A 679 -15.41 -28.94 13.55
N THR A 680 -15.65 -28.48 14.77
CA THR A 680 -15.96 -29.36 15.91
C THR A 680 -17.36 -29.94 15.79
N VAL A 681 -17.61 -31.14 16.32
CA VAL A 681 -18.95 -31.74 16.32
C VAL A 681 -19.96 -31.03 17.24
N GLY A 682 -19.51 -30.23 18.20
CA GLY A 682 -20.36 -29.42 19.10
C GLY A 682 -21.22 -30.21 20.10
N ILE A 683 -21.29 -31.52 19.96
CA ILE A 683 -22.15 -32.40 20.76
C ILE A 683 -21.49 -33.76 20.94
N ALA A 684 -21.67 -34.35 22.13
CA ALA A 684 -21.16 -35.68 22.42
C ALA A 684 -22.04 -36.76 21.76
N LEU A 685 -21.40 -37.76 21.16
CA LEU A 685 -22.04 -38.85 20.41
C LEU A 685 -21.50 -40.20 20.86
N LEU A 686 -22.38 -41.19 20.99
CA LEU A 686 -22.05 -42.53 21.50
C LEU A 686 -21.77 -43.50 20.34
N ALA A 687 -20.65 -44.21 20.38
CA ALA A 687 -20.17 -45.03 19.26
C ALA A 687 -21.18 -46.10 18.84
N ASP A 688 -21.68 -46.84 19.83
CA ASP A 688 -22.59 -47.99 19.71
C ASP A 688 -23.96 -47.60 19.14
N LYS A 689 -24.39 -46.35 19.37
CA LYS A 689 -25.73 -45.84 19.02
C LYS A 689 -25.74 -44.83 17.87
N THR A 690 -24.59 -44.31 17.46
CA THR A 690 -24.55 -43.26 16.43
C THR A 690 -24.75 -43.83 15.04
N GLU A 691 -25.64 -43.18 14.31
CA GLU A 691 -25.83 -43.40 12.89
C GLU A 691 -25.04 -42.36 12.10
N VAL A 692 -24.23 -42.84 11.14
CA VAL A 692 -23.43 -42.01 10.23
C VAL A 692 -24.02 -42.12 8.83
N TYR A 693 -24.42 -41.00 8.24
CA TYR A 693 -24.91 -40.91 6.86
C TYR A 693 -24.04 -39.97 6.04
N LYS A 694 -23.74 -40.34 4.79
CA LYS A 694 -23.24 -39.40 3.79
C LYS A 694 -24.42 -38.72 3.12
N ILE A 695 -24.58 -37.41 3.33
CA ILE A 695 -25.70 -36.67 2.74
C ILE A 695 -25.41 -36.32 1.27
N ASN A 696 -26.46 -36.28 0.46
CA ASN A 696 -26.40 -35.86 -0.94
C ASN A 696 -27.11 -34.50 -1.06
N PRO A 697 -26.41 -33.39 -0.76
CA PRO A 697 -27.05 -32.09 -0.72
C PRO A 697 -27.34 -31.54 -2.12
N VAL A 698 -28.38 -30.73 -2.24
CA VAL A 698 -28.39 -29.69 -3.29
C VAL A 698 -27.45 -28.59 -2.85
N ALA A 699 -26.38 -28.37 -3.60
CA ALA A 699 -25.25 -27.55 -3.16
C ALA A 699 -24.97 -26.37 -4.10
N GLN A 700 -24.40 -25.28 -3.55
CA GLN A 700 -23.92 -24.14 -4.34
C GLN A 700 -25.00 -23.52 -5.23
N VAL A 701 -26.23 -23.40 -4.71
CA VAL A 701 -27.33 -22.72 -5.41
C VAL A 701 -27.34 -21.25 -5.03
N GLY A 702 -27.57 -20.37 -6.01
CA GLY A 702 -27.73 -18.94 -5.80
C GLY A 702 -29.16 -18.47 -6.08
N LEU A 703 -29.69 -17.57 -5.26
CA LEU A 703 -30.91 -16.82 -5.49
C LEU A 703 -30.59 -15.34 -5.25
N LYS A 704 -30.82 -14.46 -6.23
CA LYS A 704 -30.54 -13.03 -6.01
C LYS A 704 -31.33 -12.04 -6.85
N ASP A 705 -31.45 -10.82 -6.34
CA ASP A 705 -31.87 -9.63 -7.11
C ASP A 705 -33.30 -9.70 -7.68
N PHE A 706 -34.28 -10.23 -6.94
CA PHE A 706 -35.70 -10.21 -7.31
C PHE A 706 -36.63 -10.09 -6.09
N SER A 707 -37.88 -9.71 -6.32
CA SER A 707 -38.97 -9.83 -5.33
C SER A 707 -39.76 -11.10 -5.57
N ILE A 708 -40.20 -11.77 -4.51
CA ILE A 708 -41.15 -12.89 -4.57
C ILE A 708 -42.33 -12.62 -3.65
N GLU A 709 -43.54 -12.80 -4.15
CA GLU A 709 -44.80 -12.61 -3.40
C GLU A 709 -45.73 -13.81 -3.59
N HIS A 710 -46.42 -14.23 -2.52
CA HIS A 710 -47.48 -15.22 -2.64
C HIS A 710 -48.84 -14.52 -2.71
N VAL A 711 -49.57 -14.73 -3.81
CA VAL A 711 -50.79 -13.99 -4.13
C VAL A 711 -52.00 -14.84 -3.79
N ILE A 712 -52.96 -14.24 -3.09
CA ILE A 712 -54.31 -14.80 -2.91
C ILE A 712 -55.27 -13.81 -3.55
N GLU A 713 -55.95 -14.23 -4.61
CA GLU A 713 -56.83 -13.36 -5.40
C GLU A 713 -57.95 -12.75 -4.53
N GLY A 714 -58.19 -11.45 -4.68
CA GLY A 714 -59.23 -10.72 -3.96
C GLY A 714 -58.93 -10.41 -2.48
N VAL A 715 -57.79 -10.85 -1.93
CA VAL A 715 -57.45 -10.65 -0.51
C VAL A 715 -56.31 -9.64 -0.34
N LYS A 716 -56.50 -8.65 0.54
CA LYS A 716 -55.46 -7.67 0.87
C LYS A 716 -54.54 -8.20 1.98
N PRO A 717 -53.22 -8.32 1.79
CA PRO A 717 -52.32 -8.89 2.81
C PRO A 717 -52.32 -8.18 4.17
N ARG A 718 -52.65 -6.89 4.19
CA ARG A 718 -52.76 -6.10 5.42
C ARG A 718 -53.80 -6.64 6.40
N SER A 719 -54.83 -7.35 5.92
CA SER A 719 -55.90 -7.90 6.78
C SER A 719 -55.39 -8.95 7.78
N VAL A 720 -54.28 -9.61 7.48
CA VAL A 720 -53.74 -10.71 8.30
C VAL A 720 -52.42 -10.35 9.01
N TRP A 721 -51.89 -9.14 8.84
CA TRP A 721 -50.55 -8.77 9.36
C TRP A 721 -50.35 -9.04 10.85
N HIS A 722 -51.36 -8.79 11.68
CA HIS A 722 -51.34 -9.05 13.13
C HIS A 722 -52.27 -10.20 13.56
N VAL A 723 -52.66 -11.08 12.62
CA VAL A 723 -53.50 -12.24 12.89
C VAL A 723 -52.60 -13.47 13.04
N TYR A 724 -52.49 -14.02 14.27
CA TYR A 724 -51.65 -15.18 14.58
C TYR A 724 -52.41 -16.51 14.49
N GLU A 725 -53.14 -16.65 13.39
CA GLU A 725 -53.92 -17.82 13.03
C GLU A 725 -53.48 -18.34 11.65
N ASN A 726 -53.95 -19.53 11.26
CA ASN A 726 -53.78 -20.00 9.89
C ASN A 726 -54.97 -19.49 9.09
N SER A 727 -54.89 -18.26 8.60
CA SER A 727 -56.01 -17.59 7.93
C SER A 727 -56.37 -18.21 6.58
N TYR A 728 -55.40 -18.83 5.91
CA TYR A 728 -55.54 -19.41 4.57
C TYR A 728 -54.76 -20.72 4.46
N PRO A 729 -55.10 -21.76 5.25
CA PRO A 729 -54.30 -22.98 5.38
C PRO A 729 -54.16 -23.77 4.06
N GLU A 730 -55.08 -23.57 3.12
CA GLU A 730 -55.05 -24.07 1.76
C GLU A 730 -53.98 -23.42 0.88
N TYR A 731 -53.35 -22.32 1.32
CA TYR A 731 -52.22 -21.63 0.68
C TYR A 731 -50.95 -21.70 1.53
N ALA A 732 -50.80 -22.74 2.37
CA ALA A 732 -49.66 -22.89 3.27
C ALA A 732 -48.36 -23.34 2.56
N VAL A 733 -47.87 -22.51 1.64
CA VAL A 733 -46.69 -22.75 0.79
C VAL A 733 -45.53 -21.86 1.23
N ASP A 734 -44.32 -22.42 1.34
CA ASP A 734 -43.13 -21.62 1.65
C ASP A 734 -42.68 -20.79 0.45
N SER A 735 -42.15 -19.58 0.64
CA SER A 735 -41.61 -18.82 -0.51
C SER A 735 -40.30 -19.46 -0.98
N ILE A 736 -39.34 -19.64 -0.06
CA ILE A 736 -38.07 -20.31 -0.36
C ILE A 736 -37.81 -21.38 0.69
N SER A 737 -37.62 -22.62 0.25
CA SER A 737 -37.33 -23.78 1.11
C SER A 737 -36.04 -24.47 0.69
N ALA A 738 -35.12 -24.67 1.63
CA ALA A 738 -33.90 -25.44 1.43
C ALA A 738 -33.86 -26.59 2.43
N LYS A 739 -33.86 -27.82 1.91
CA LYS A 739 -33.85 -29.03 2.69
C LYS A 739 -32.83 -30.02 2.17
N TRP A 740 -31.95 -30.51 3.04
CA TRP A 740 -30.75 -31.27 2.64
C TRP A 740 -29.94 -30.47 1.61
N ALA A 741 -29.54 -29.27 1.98
CA ALA A 741 -28.84 -28.34 1.10
C ALA A 741 -27.54 -27.83 1.74
N SER A 742 -26.58 -27.43 0.92
CA SER A 742 -25.34 -26.86 1.43
C SER A 742 -24.81 -25.71 0.61
N ASP A 743 -24.13 -24.77 1.26
CA ASP A 743 -23.40 -23.69 0.58
C ASP A 743 -24.27 -22.84 -0.36
N CYS A 744 -25.57 -22.75 -0.09
CA CYS A 744 -26.51 -21.93 -0.86
C CYS A 744 -26.37 -20.45 -0.47
N LYS A 745 -26.61 -19.56 -1.44
CA LYS A 745 -26.60 -18.10 -1.26
C LYS A 745 -27.94 -17.51 -1.66
N ILE A 746 -28.59 -16.80 -0.75
CA ILE A 746 -29.86 -16.09 -0.96
C ILE A 746 -29.60 -14.62 -0.64
N GLU A 747 -29.51 -13.78 -1.65
CA GLU A 747 -28.93 -12.44 -1.53
C GLU A 747 -29.81 -11.38 -2.17
N ASN A 748 -30.10 -10.28 -1.45
CA ASN A 748 -30.83 -9.13 -2.01
C ASN A 748 -32.19 -9.52 -2.63
N ILE A 749 -33.08 -10.09 -1.81
CA ILE A 749 -34.43 -10.52 -2.23
C ILE A 749 -35.48 -9.92 -1.30
N HIS A 750 -36.58 -9.43 -1.87
CA HIS A 750 -37.78 -9.10 -1.09
C HIS A 750 -38.71 -10.32 -1.09
N ILE A 751 -39.08 -10.81 0.09
CA ILE A 751 -40.03 -11.93 0.27
C ILE A 751 -41.28 -11.37 0.92
N LEU A 752 -42.35 -11.28 0.14
CA LEU A 752 -43.58 -10.61 0.49
C LEU A 752 -44.71 -11.62 0.67
N ASN A 753 -45.49 -11.43 1.73
CA ASN A 753 -46.78 -12.09 1.98
C ASN A 753 -46.74 -13.61 1.76
N SER A 754 -45.74 -14.30 2.31
CA SER A 754 -45.55 -15.74 2.07
C SER A 754 -46.77 -16.57 2.49
N GLY A 755 -47.08 -17.64 1.76
CA GLY A 755 -48.14 -18.59 2.12
C GLY A 755 -47.96 -19.15 3.54
N ARG A 756 -46.76 -19.62 3.87
CA ARG A 756 -46.39 -20.15 5.20
C ARG A 756 -45.04 -19.62 5.70
N HIS A 757 -43.91 -20.14 5.24
CA HIS A 757 -42.58 -19.66 5.66
C HIS A 757 -41.96 -18.82 4.56
N PRO A 758 -41.52 -17.58 4.84
CA PRO A 758 -40.71 -16.83 3.88
C PRO A 758 -39.41 -17.54 3.52
N LEU A 759 -38.72 -18.05 4.54
CA LEU A 759 -37.47 -18.79 4.38
C LEU A 759 -37.47 -20.00 5.31
N ALA A 760 -37.27 -21.19 4.75
CA ALA A 760 -37.21 -22.43 5.51
C ALA A 760 -35.90 -23.19 5.24
N PHE A 761 -35.00 -23.19 6.21
CA PHE A 761 -33.83 -24.06 6.24
C PHE A 761 -34.11 -25.29 7.11
N ASP A 762 -33.98 -26.48 6.51
CA ASP A 762 -34.12 -27.76 7.19
C ASP A 762 -32.98 -28.73 6.85
N SER A 763 -32.16 -29.11 7.84
CA SER A 763 -31.06 -30.06 7.60
C SER A 763 -30.05 -29.52 6.57
N VAL A 764 -29.53 -28.31 6.82
CA VAL A 764 -28.63 -27.59 5.91
C VAL A 764 -27.26 -27.32 6.54
N TYR A 765 -26.23 -27.13 5.70
CA TYR A 765 -24.87 -26.78 6.14
C TYR A 765 -24.31 -25.60 5.35
N GLY A 766 -23.84 -24.56 6.04
CA GLY A 766 -23.11 -23.46 5.39
C GLY A 766 -23.95 -22.54 4.48
N CYS A 767 -25.28 -22.61 4.55
CA CYS A 767 -26.16 -21.76 3.75
C CYS A 767 -26.18 -20.31 4.27
N ARG A 768 -26.28 -19.35 3.36
CA ARG A 768 -26.21 -17.91 3.66
C ARG A 768 -27.42 -17.18 3.09
N ALA A 769 -28.05 -16.37 3.92
CA ALA A 769 -29.14 -15.46 3.56
C ALA A 769 -28.76 -14.04 3.99
N SER A 770 -28.74 -13.08 3.06
CA SER A 770 -28.38 -11.69 3.37
C SER A 770 -29.05 -10.65 2.51
N GLY A 771 -29.30 -9.46 3.07
CA GLY A 771 -29.98 -8.39 2.32
C GLY A 771 -31.44 -8.72 2.04
N LEU A 772 -32.12 -9.47 2.92
CA LEU A 772 -33.51 -9.85 2.69
C LEU A 772 -34.47 -8.82 3.29
N THR A 773 -35.53 -8.49 2.56
CA THR A 773 -36.69 -7.77 3.11
C THR A 773 -37.85 -8.73 3.18
N ILE A 774 -38.16 -9.23 4.38
CA ILE A 774 -39.24 -10.18 4.62
C ILE A 774 -40.42 -9.45 5.22
N LYS A 775 -41.59 -9.51 4.58
CA LYS A 775 -42.78 -8.80 5.02
C LYS A 775 -44.05 -9.60 4.81
N GLY A 776 -44.63 -10.08 5.91
CA GLY A 776 -45.95 -10.72 5.90
C GLY A 776 -45.93 -12.22 5.64
N ALA A 777 -46.88 -12.92 6.24
CA ALA A 777 -47.23 -14.30 5.92
C ALA A 777 -48.74 -14.51 6.12
N TRP A 778 -49.37 -15.29 5.25
CA TRP A 778 -50.81 -15.59 5.30
C TRP A 778 -51.17 -16.52 6.46
N ASN A 779 -50.31 -17.50 6.75
CA ASN A 779 -50.52 -18.47 7.83
C ASN A 779 -49.50 -18.28 8.95
N LYS A 780 -49.97 -17.92 10.15
CA LYS A 780 -49.18 -17.65 11.35
C LYS A 780 -49.77 -18.33 12.60
N GLY A 781 -50.54 -19.40 12.43
CA GLY A 781 -51.20 -20.10 13.51
C GLY A 781 -50.41 -21.27 14.10
N LYS A 782 -51.10 -22.09 14.90
CA LYS A 782 -50.57 -23.33 15.50
C LYS A 782 -49.99 -24.28 14.44
N LYS A 783 -49.17 -25.22 14.88
CA LYS A 783 -48.39 -26.20 14.07
C LYS A 783 -47.15 -25.64 13.36
N GLY A 784 -46.73 -24.42 13.72
CA GLY A 784 -45.41 -23.91 13.34
C GLY A 784 -45.38 -23.21 11.98
N ASN A 785 -46.24 -22.23 11.76
CA ASN A 785 -46.34 -21.46 10.51
C ASN A 785 -45.83 -20.02 10.67
N GLY A 786 -45.44 -19.36 9.59
CA GLY A 786 -45.06 -17.93 9.61
C GLY A 786 -43.61 -17.69 10.03
N TYR A 787 -42.68 -18.60 9.74
CA TYR A 787 -41.30 -18.52 10.24
C TYR A 787 -40.26 -18.18 9.18
N VAL A 788 -39.27 -17.37 9.58
CA VAL A 788 -37.90 -17.57 9.08
C VAL A 788 -37.32 -18.71 9.90
N LYS A 789 -37.27 -19.91 9.31
CA LYS A 789 -37.06 -21.17 10.03
C LYS A 789 -35.64 -21.70 9.83
N PHE A 790 -34.93 -21.92 10.93
CA PHE A 790 -33.69 -22.68 11.00
C PHE A 790 -33.94 -23.95 11.82
N SER A 791 -34.01 -25.09 11.15
CA SER A 791 -34.30 -26.39 11.77
C SER A 791 -33.22 -27.38 11.39
N ARG A 792 -32.49 -27.95 12.35
CA ARG A 792 -31.31 -28.79 12.05
C ARG A 792 -30.35 -28.08 11.10
N SER A 793 -30.15 -26.78 11.30
CA SER A 793 -29.27 -25.96 10.46
C SER A 793 -27.90 -25.84 11.13
N TYR A 794 -26.83 -25.95 10.35
CA TYR A 794 -25.47 -25.92 10.87
C TYR A 794 -24.63 -24.90 10.11
N HIS A 795 -23.80 -24.14 10.83
CA HIS A 795 -22.84 -23.18 10.26
C HIS A 795 -23.46 -22.20 9.25
N SER A 796 -24.75 -21.90 9.38
CA SER A 796 -25.48 -21.05 8.43
C SER A 796 -25.54 -19.61 8.92
N LEU A 797 -25.75 -18.66 7.99
CA LEU A 797 -25.70 -17.23 8.25
C LEU A 797 -26.99 -16.55 7.78
N PHE A 798 -27.60 -15.75 8.66
CA PHE A 798 -28.66 -14.80 8.32
C PHE A 798 -28.22 -13.41 8.74
N LYS A 799 -28.09 -12.47 7.79
CA LYS A 799 -27.61 -11.12 8.12
C LYS A 799 -28.16 -9.98 7.30
N ASP A 800 -27.97 -8.77 7.79
CA ASP A 800 -28.21 -7.51 7.06
C ASP A 800 -29.62 -7.50 6.44
N SER A 801 -30.64 -7.88 7.21
CA SER A 801 -31.99 -8.15 6.71
C SER A 801 -33.06 -7.51 7.58
N ARG A 802 -34.23 -7.24 6.99
CA ARG A 802 -35.42 -6.73 7.66
C ARG A 802 -36.52 -7.80 7.70
N VAL A 803 -37.15 -8.01 8.84
CA VAL A 803 -38.21 -9.03 9.02
C VAL A 803 -39.41 -8.47 9.77
N ASP A 804 -40.59 -8.49 9.14
CA ASP A 804 -41.80 -7.87 9.69
C ASP A 804 -43.09 -8.65 9.33
N HIS A 805 -44.13 -8.53 10.15
CA HIS A 805 -45.49 -9.08 9.94
C HIS A 805 -45.59 -10.61 9.72
N ILE A 806 -44.54 -11.35 10.11
CA ILE A 806 -44.53 -12.82 10.18
C ILE A 806 -44.81 -13.28 11.61
N ARG A 807 -44.66 -14.57 11.90
CA ARG A 807 -44.78 -15.11 13.26
C ARG A 807 -43.46 -15.00 14.02
N HIS A 808 -42.40 -15.70 13.63
CA HIS A 808 -41.13 -15.73 14.40
C HIS A 808 -39.92 -15.84 13.47
N ILE A 809 -38.75 -15.34 13.89
CA ILE A 809 -37.46 -15.87 13.44
C ILE A 809 -37.10 -17.02 14.38
N VAL A 810 -36.93 -18.24 13.86
CA VAL A 810 -36.83 -19.46 14.68
C VAL A 810 -35.51 -20.17 14.50
N LEU A 811 -34.85 -20.52 15.60
CA LEU A 811 -33.85 -21.59 15.68
C LEU A 811 -34.49 -22.77 16.45
N GLN A 812 -34.49 -23.96 15.85
CA GLN A 812 -35.10 -25.14 16.46
C GLN A 812 -34.35 -26.42 16.09
N TRP A 813 -34.58 -27.47 16.87
CA TRP A 813 -34.19 -28.86 16.58
C TRP A 813 -32.71 -29.01 16.18
N SER A 814 -31.81 -29.12 17.15
CA SER A 814 -30.38 -29.36 16.97
C SER A 814 -29.64 -28.31 16.14
N SER A 815 -30.27 -27.18 15.82
CA SER A 815 -29.58 -26.12 15.07
C SER A 815 -28.40 -25.58 15.88
N ALA A 816 -27.21 -25.60 15.28
CA ALA A 816 -25.97 -25.23 15.95
C ALA A 816 -25.00 -24.44 15.06
N PHE A 817 -24.15 -23.63 15.70
CA PHE A 817 -23.14 -22.83 15.01
C PHE A 817 -23.67 -21.86 13.96
N ASN A 818 -24.95 -21.49 14.02
CA ASN A 818 -25.53 -20.51 13.12
C ASN A 818 -25.26 -19.09 13.62
N THR A 819 -25.22 -18.13 12.70
CA THR A 819 -25.08 -16.72 13.02
C THR A 819 -26.27 -15.94 12.49
N ILE A 820 -26.96 -15.22 13.37
CA ILE A 820 -28.01 -14.26 13.04
C ILE A 820 -27.50 -12.88 13.46
N LYS A 821 -27.31 -11.94 12.52
CA LYS A 821 -26.74 -10.64 12.88
C LYS A 821 -27.22 -9.47 12.04
N ASN A 822 -27.18 -8.26 12.58
CA ASN A 822 -27.58 -7.04 11.86
C ASN A 822 -29.01 -7.17 11.30
N ILE A 823 -29.97 -7.54 12.15
CA ILE A 823 -31.36 -7.72 11.75
C ILE A 823 -32.21 -6.59 12.32
N ASP A 824 -33.00 -5.93 11.47
CA ASP A 824 -34.09 -5.05 11.90
C ASP A 824 -35.40 -5.85 11.88
N THR A 825 -36.03 -6.05 13.02
CA THR A 825 -37.18 -6.95 13.10
C THR A 825 -38.34 -6.42 13.92
N GLY A 826 -39.55 -6.56 13.36
CA GLY A 826 -40.83 -6.35 14.03
C GLY A 826 -41.39 -7.61 14.70
N VAL A 827 -40.62 -8.70 14.78
CA VAL A 827 -41.02 -9.98 15.42
C VAL A 827 -39.94 -10.47 16.38
N ASP A 828 -40.25 -11.48 17.18
CA ASP A 828 -39.29 -12.12 18.08
C ASP A 828 -38.28 -13.05 17.37
N ILE A 829 -37.14 -13.24 18.02
CA ILE A 829 -36.25 -14.37 17.80
C ILE A 829 -36.58 -15.45 18.82
N ASN A 830 -37.11 -16.57 18.32
CA ASN A 830 -37.60 -17.68 19.13
C ASN A 830 -36.61 -18.86 19.07
N LEU A 831 -35.99 -19.16 20.22
CA LEU A 831 -35.27 -20.42 20.43
C LEU A 831 -36.31 -21.47 20.79
N HIS A 832 -36.91 -22.06 19.76
CA HIS A 832 -38.10 -22.91 19.85
C HIS A 832 -37.76 -24.33 20.34
N GLY A 833 -36.59 -24.51 20.97
CA GLY A 833 -36.21 -25.70 21.70
C GLY A 833 -35.62 -26.79 20.81
N GLY A 834 -35.46 -27.96 21.40
CA GLY A 834 -34.87 -29.11 20.72
C GLY A 834 -33.35 -29.08 20.76
N TYR A 835 -32.75 -28.62 21.86
CA TYR A 835 -31.30 -28.55 22.05
C TYR A 835 -30.58 -27.75 20.94
N THR A 836 -31.01 -26.50 20.71
CA THR A 836 -30.21 -25.58 19.89
C THR A 836 -29.01 -25.08 20.71
N HIS A 837 -27.81 -25.02 20.15
CA HIS A 837 -26.59 -24.67 20.90
C HIS A 837 -25.54 -23.96 20.04
N ASP A 838 -24.61 -23.25 20.68
CA ASP A 838 -23.48 -22.58 20.01
C ASP A 838 -23.87 -21.64 18.84
N ASN A 839 -25.08 -21.06 18.85
CA ASN A 839 -25.47 -20.06 17.87
C ASN A 839 -25.11 -18.65 18.38
N ILE A 840 -24.87 -17.74 17.43
CA ILE A 840 -24.54 -16.34 17.70
C ILE A 840 -25.69 -15.47 17.19
N ILE A 841 -26.28 -14.69 18.10
CA ILE A 841 -27.29 -13.67 17.78
C ILE A 841 -26.73 -12.33 18.27
N SER A 842 -26.53 -11.38 17.36
CA SER A 842 -25.84 -10.12 17.68
C SER A 842 -26.34 -8.94 16.84
N ASN A 843 -26.34 -7.73 17.39
CA ASN A 843 -26.76 -6.50 16.70
C ASN A 843 -28.16 -6.64 16.07
N ILE A 844 -29.17 -6.85 16.94
CA ILE A 844 -30.57 -6.99 16.54
C ILE A 844 -31.34 -5.75 16.99
N ARG A 845 -31.99 -5.07 16.04
CA ARG A 845 -32.88 -3.95 16.33
C ARG A 845 -34.32 -4.47 16.39
N PHE A 846 -34.86 -4.60 17.60
CA PHE A 846 -36.24 -4.99 17.82
C PHE A 846 -37.18 -3.77 17.77
N ASN A 847 -38.06 -3.76 16.78
CA ASN A 847 -39.15 -2.79 16.61
C ASN A 847 -40.51 -3.52 16.73
N ILE A 848 -40.68 -4.31 17.80
CA ILE A 848 -41.82 -5.20 17.98
C ILE A 848 -43.10 -4.38 18.28
N PRO A 849 -44.17 -4.51 17.48
CA PRO A 849 -45.42 -3.80 17.70
C PRO A 849 -46.23 -4.44 18.84
N ALA A 850 -47.09 -3.66 19.50
CA ALA A 850 -47.88 -4.11 20.65
C ALA A 850 -48.79 -5.32 20.36
N GLN A 851 -49.20 -5.49 19.10
CA GLN A 851 -50.03 -6.60 18.64
C GLN A 851 -49.24 -7.92 18.57
N HIS A 852 -47.91 -7.90 18.56
CA HIS A 852 -47.08 -9.09 18.54
C HIS A 852 -46.91 -9.65 19.96
N PRO A 853 -47.43 -10.85 20.27
CA PRO A 853 -47.57 -11.29 21.65
C PRO A 853 -46.28 -11.80 22.31
N TRP A 854 -45.17 -11.86 21.58
CA TRP A 854 -43.88 -12.37 22.09
C TRP A 854 -42.86 -11.26 22.30
N LYS A 855 -41.98 -11.48 23.28
CA LYS A 855 -40.87 -10.57 23.60
C LYS A 855 -39.71 -10.77 22.63
N GLY A 856 -38.80 -9.78 22.54
CA GLY A 856 -37.64 -9.77 21.62
C GLY A 856 -36.93 -11.10 21.44
N VAL A 857 -36.53 -11.75 22.54
CA VAL A 857 -35.95 -13.10 22.50
C VAL A 857 -36.73 -14.02 23.43
N VAL A 858 -37.19 -15.16 22.91
CA VAL A 858 -37.93 -16.17 23.68
C VAL A 858 -37.15 -17.47 23.69
N ARG A 859 -37.02 -18.09 24.88
CA ARG A 859 -36.42 -19.41 25.07
C ARG A 859 -37.47 -20.44 25.43
N THR A 860 -37.24 -21.70 25.07
CA THR A 860 -38.16 -22.79 25.44
C THR A 860 -38.04 -23.11 26.94
N PRO A 861 -39.16 -23.10 27.70
CA PRO A 861 -39.12 -23.36 29.13
C PRO A 861 -38.89 -24.86 29.43
N THR A 862 -38.36 -25.15 30.61
CA THR A 862 -38.00 -26.50 31.07
C THR A 862 -39.18 -27.46 31.16
N ASN A 863 -40.40 -26.95 31.34
CA ASN A 863 -41.65 -27.70 31.43
C ASN A 863 -42.46 -27.72 30.11
N ALA A 864 -41.89 -27.29 28.99
CA ALA A 864 -42.59 -27.32 27.70
C ALA A 864 -42.92 -28.76 27.26
N VAL A 865 -44.15 -28.98 26.80
CA VAL A 865 -44.63 -30.28 26.29
C VAL A 865 -44.28 -30.50 24.81
N TRP A 866 -44.01 -29.42 24.06
CA TRP A 866 -43.85 -29.46 22.60
C TRP A 866 -42.40 -29.66 22.15
N ALA A 867 -41.43 -29.16 22.92
CA ALA A 867 -40.01 -29.30 22.66
C ALA A 867 -39.23 -29.24 23.99
N PRO A 868 -38.06 -29.88 24.08
CA PRO A 868 -37.19 -29.74 25.24
C PRO A 868 -36.42 -28.41 25.20
N PRO A 869 -35.79 -28.00 26.31
CA PRO A 869 -34.98 -26.78 26.36
C PRO A 869 -33.86 -26.71 25.33
N ASP A 870 -33.41 -25.48 25.09
CA ASP A 870 -32.21 -25.21 24.32
C ASP A 870 -30.94 -25.63 25.08
N GLY A 871 -29.85 -25.87 24.36
CA GLY A 871 -28.55 -26.19 24.92
C GLY A 871 -27.78 -24.97 25.42
N ASN A 872 -26.59 -25.23 25.95
CA ASN A 872 -25.69 -24.20 26.47
C ASN A 872 -24.99 -23.42 25.32
N ASN A 873 -24.27 -22.34 25.65
CA ASN A 873 -23.44 -21.54 24.73
C ASN A 873 -24.16 -20.75 23.63
N GLN A 874 -25.44 -20.43 23.82
CA GLN A 874 -26.12 -19.45 22.97
C GLN A 874 -25.58 -18.04 23.29
N VAL A 875 -24.83 -17.45 22.37
CA VAL A 875 -24.25 -16.11 22.52
C VAL A 875 -25.26 -15.08 22.05
N LEU A 876 -25.88 -14.38 23.01
CA LEU A 876 -26.77 -13.25 22.77
C LEU A 876 -25.99 -11.98 23.10
N ILE A 877 -25.49 -11.29 22.07
CA ILE A 877 -24.81 -9.99 22.24
C ILE A 877 -25.89 -8.93 22.07
N ALA A 878 -26.37 -8.42 23.20
CA ALA A 878 -27.21 -7.23 23.23
C ALA A 878 -26.32 -6.01 23.05
N ASP A 879 -26.67 -5.15 22.08
CA ASP A 879 -26.21 -3.76 22.02
C ASP A 879 -27.23 -2.86 22.74
#